data_AF-A0A763UJI8-F1
#
_entry.id   AF-A0A763UJI8-F1
#
_cell.length_a   1.000
_cell.length_b   1.000
_cell.length_c   1.000
_cell.angle_alpha   90.00
_cell.angle_beta   90.00
_cell.angle_gamma   90.00
#
_symmetry.space_group_name_H-M   'P 1'
#
loop_
_entity.id
_entity.type
_entity.pdbx_description
1 polymer ?
#
loop_
_entity_poly.entity_id
_entity_poly.type
_entity_poly.pdbx_seq_one_letter_code
_entity_poly.pdbx_strand_id
1 'polypeptide(L)'
;MLRVQSITMYINKLAIRNYKNFRSSNFCFVKNSVNTIIGENASGKTNLFNAMRLILDDSLPMNSRVLSGEDFYRGLNDPFGHWIIITMYFDDLSESEEEQVIANYTINNGNEEALKEGNYTFIYRPRFHIRQKLYELTVDNKDLESRLEAFTELKSTCIISKETYEAVAFVRTKVDFNNDEVYKQVVGDFENYIFSNPNEDDATVIGVKKPPYFALGSEVACTYVKALRNVVADLKYYKTNPLYKLLTLKSKQIDDRKDISENVKNINEQISAIPEIARLSNKISTSLLNTVGSTYSPKILVSSQLPEDFTELIQSLGLVVEDSLDYDGSGRIDDLSLGGANLIYLALKLYEYEEIRDAEEHITHFLLIEEPEAHIHNHIQKTLFDNFNFQNTQVFVSTHSTQISSVSKISSMNILARQRGYTDIYQPSNGLQPKEISSIERYLDAIRSDVLFAKSVILVEGDAELIIIPELIKVTLGISLDELGISLIKLDGTVFKHISNLFHSNRLKRYCAILTDKDLAYVQEPDELFDADFVESLKNAETDGLRRERELAEYVEGNQFVSVFYAENTFETELVRYDENSDLFNSVIRTTYKRSGDIERVVAGINSDDLRVRFRTALFFANKIGKGWLATEMVEYLHNENRVPDYILKAIHFALKDRELNAVLTKMLAYNMSLMGTHWDDVCNKINSEPDFDKKMQEYRKHFNDSFSRFWEL
;
A
#
# COMPACT_ATOMS: atom_id res chain seq x y z
N MET A 1 -17.96 -11.05 39.05
CA MET A 1 -18.23 -11.43 37.64
C MET A 1 -18.26 -10.14 36.84
N LEU A 2 -17.09 -9.63 36.47
CA LEU A 2 -16.96 -8.40 35.68
C LEU A 2 -17.43 -8.73 34.26
N ARG A 3 -18.47 -8.06 33.78
CA ARG A 3 -18.93 -8.15 32.40
C ARG A 3 -17.76 -7.70 31.51
N VAL A 4 -17.27 -8.61 30.68
CA VAL A 4 -16.40 -8.29 29.55
C VAL A 4 -17.21 -7.39 28.62
N GLN A 5 -16.99 -6.07 28.67
CA GLN A 5 -17.54 -5.16 27.67
C GLN A 5 -16.77 -5.39 26.37
N SER A 6 -17.41 -6.10 25.44
CA SER A 6 -17.01 -6.13 24.04
C SER A 6 -17.12 -4.73 23.44
N ILE A 7 -16.27 -4.39 22.46
CA ILE A 7 -16.44 -3.22 21.58
C ILE A 7 -17.92 -3.16 21.16
N THR A 8 -18.61 -2.07 21.53
CA THR A 8 -19.97 -1.82 21.06
C THR A 8 -19.86 -1.40 19.59
N MET A 9 -19.39 -0.19 19.31
CA MET A 9 -19.31 0.37 17.96
C MET A 9 -17.93 0.16 17.29
N TYR A 10 -17.88 -0.11 15.97
CA TYR A 10 -16.62 -0.07 15.20
C TYR A 10 -16.82 0.50 13.80
N ILE A 11 -15.76 1.01 13.17
CA ILE A 11 -15.79 1.47 11.77
C ILE A 11 -15.67 0.24 10.87
N ASN A 12 -16.70 -0.08 10.09
CA ASN A 12 -16.66 -1.20 9.14
C ASN A 12 -16.20 -0.77 7.74
N LYS A 13 -16.46 0.48 7.36
CA LYS A 13 -16.16 1.02 6.03
C LYS A 13 -15.86 2.52 6.11
N LEU A 14 -14.91 2.96 5.28
CA LEU A 14 -14.66 4.37 5.01
C LEU A 14 -14.77 4.61 3.50
N ALA A 15 -15.63 5.53 3.09
CA ALA A 15 -15.77 5.98 1.71
C ALA A 15 -15.19 7.39 1.56
N ILE A 16 -14.28 7.59 0.61
CA ILE A 16 -13.64 8.87 0.31
C ILE A 16 -13.87 9.22 -1.16
N ARG A 17 -14.33 10.46 -1.41
CA ARG A 17 -14.46 11.04 -2.74
C ARG A 17 -13.76 12.39 -2.83
N ASN A 18 -13.05 12.59 -3.94
CA ASN A 18 -12.36 13.82 -4.33
C ASN A 18 -11.34 14.36 -3.30
N TYR A 19 -10.69 13.51 -2.51
CA TYR A 19 -9.72 13.94 -1.50
C TYR A 19 -8.29 13.58 -1.90
N LYS A 20 -7.46 14.58 -2.18
CA LYS A 20 -6.02 14.48 -2.49
C LYS A 20 -5.67 13.50 -3.63
N ASN A 21 -5.40 12.24 -3.32
CA ASN A 21 -5.08 11.19 -4.30
C ASN A 21 -6.24 10.21 -4.52
N PHE A 22 -7.35 10.36 -3.80
CA PHE A 22 -8.53 9.51 -3.89
C PHE A 22 -9.60 10.17 -4.75
N ARG A 23 -9.89 9.57 -5.91
CA ARG A 23 -11.03 9.98 -6.77
C ARG A 23 -12.35 9.53 -6.15
N SER A 24 -12.51 8.22 -6.02
CA SER A 24 -13.63 7.53 -5.38
C SER A 24 -13.06 6.23 -4.82
N SER A 25 -13.25 5.97 -3.54
CA SER A 25 -12.40 5.04 -2.79
C SER A 25 -13.12 4.47 -1.59
N ASN A 26 -13.17 3.15 -1.48
CA ASN A 26 -13.79 2.42 -0.38
C ASN A 26 -12.73 1.59 0.35
N PHE A 27 -12.66 1.76 1.68
CA PHE A 27 -11.84 0.95 2.58
C PHE A 27 -12.78 0.11 3.44
N CYS A 28 -12.44 -1.16 3.64
CA CYS A 28 -13.20 -2.08 4.47
C CYS A 28 -12.37 -2.50 5.68
N PHE A 29 -13.00 -2.60 6.84
CA PHE A 29 -12.33 -2.85 8.10
C PHE A 29 -13.08 -3.90 8.91
N VAL A 30 -12.33 -4.65 9.72
CA VAL A 30 -12.85 -5.78 10.49
C VAL A 30 -12.71 -5.50 11.98
N LYS A 31 -13.74 -5.89 12.74
CA LYS A 31 -13.78 -5.83 14.20
C LYS A 31 -12.74 -6.77 14.83
N ASN A 32 -12.18 -6.39 15.99
CA ASN A 32 -11.24 -7.21 16.77
C ASN A 32 -10.02 -7.70 15.96
N SER A 33 -9.52 -6.87 15.04
CA SER A 33 -8.31 -7.16 14.27
C SER A 33 -7.51 -5.90 14.03
N VAL A 34 -6.20 -6.05 13.81
CA VAL A 34 -5.36 -4.98 13.30
C VAL A 34 -5.72 -4.78 11.83
N ASN A 35 -6.26 -3.61 11.52
CA ASN A 35 -6.62 -3.22 10.16
C ASN A 35 -5.38 -2.67 9.47
N THR A 36 -4.80 -3.45 8.56
CA THR A 36 -3.51 -3.11 7.94
C THR A 36 -3.73 -2.41 6.60
N ILE A 37 -3.07 -1.27 6.43
CA ILE A 37 -3.05 -0.47 5.22
C ILE A 37 -1.68 -0.58 4.58
N ILE A 38 -1.60 -1.27 3.46
CA ILE A 38 -0.35 -1.53 2.74
C ILE A 38 -0.29 -0.66 1.51
N GLY A 39 0.88 -0.12 1.18
CA GLY A 39 1.09 0.50 -0.12
C GLY A 39 2.48 1.10 -0.25
N GLU A 40 2.87 1.35 -1.49
CA GLU A 40 4.13 2.02 -1.83
C GLU A 40 4.23 3.42 -1.20
N ASN A 41 5.42 4.02 -1.25
CA ASN A 41 5.59 5.42 -0.87
C ASN A 41 4.72 6.33 -1.75
N ALA A 42 4.12 7.35 -1.13
CA ALA A 42 3.18 8.26 -1.78
C ALA A 42 1.91 7.59 -2.37
N SER A 43 1.56 6.37 -1.95
CA SER A 43 0.31 5.70 -2.34
C SER A 43 -0.94 6.31 -1.68
N GLY A 44 -0.80 7.15 -0.64
CA GLY A 44 -1.92 7.81 0.03
C GLY A 44 -2.19 7.37 1.48
N LYS A 45 -1.33 6.52 2.07
CA LYS A 45 -1.43 6.07 3.46
C LYS A 45 -1.65 7.22 4.47
N THR A 46 -0.80 8.24 4.43
CA THR A 46 -0.92 9.45 5.26
C THR A 46 -2.21 10.22 4.97
N ASN A 47 -2.65 10.27 3.71
CA ASN A 47 -3.88 10.97 3.32
C ASN A 47 -5.13 10.24 3.84
N LEU A 48 -5.12 8.90 3.86
CA LEU A 48 -6.18 8.11 4.49
C LEU A 48 -6.31 8.46 5.98
N PHE A 49 -5.21 8.43 6.73
CA PHE A 49 -5.27 8.79 8.15
C PHE A 49 -5.66 10.24 8.39
N ASN A 50 -5.20 11.18 7.56
CA ASN A 50 -5.67 12.56 7.65
C ASN A 50 -7.19 12.67 7.38
N ALA A 51 -7.73 11.94 6.40
CA ALA A 51 -9.16 11.89 6.14
C ALA A 51 -9.94 11.34 7.35
N MET A 52 -9.43 10.30 8.00
CA MET A 52 -10.04 9.76 9.22
C MET A 52 -9.99 10.76 10.38
N ARG A 53 -8.84 11.42 10.57
CA ARG A 53 -8.63 12.40 11.63
C ARG A 53 -9.54 13.62 11.49
N LEU A 54 -9.89 14.05 10.27
CA LEU A 54 -10.86 15.15 10.07
C LEU A 54 -12.22 14.90 10.76
N ILE A 55 -12.59 13.62 10.94
CA ILE A 55 -13.83 13.20 11.60
C ILE A 55 -13.60 12.84 13.07
N LEU A 56 -12.55 12.08 13.37
CA LEU A 56 -12.34 11.43 14.67
C LEU A 56 -11.44 12.21 15.64
N ASP A 57 -10.52 13.04 15.14
CA ASP A 57 -9.49 13.68 15.96
C ASP A 57 -9.96 15.06 16.44
N ASP A 58 -10.32 15.15 17.72
CA ASP A 58 -10.73 16.43 18.32
C ASP A 58 -9.55 17.31 18.77
N SER A 59 -8.33 16.76 18.77
CA SER A 59 -7.12 17.55 19.02
C SER A 59 -6.70 18.38 17.80
N LEU A 60 -7.28 18.13 16.63
CA LEU A 60 -7.01 18.90 15.42
C LEU A 60 -7.49 20.36 15.56
N PRO A 61 -6.61 21.36 15.31
CA PRO A 61 -7.02 22.75 15.33
C PRO A 61 -8.18 23.01 14.36
N MET A 62 -9.15 23.84 14.73
CA MET A 62 -10.32 24.11 13.86
C MET A 62 -9.97 24.60 12.45
N ASN A 63 -8.83 25.28 12.29
CA ASN A 63 -8.32 25.69 10.97
C ASN A 63 -7.94 24.53 10.06
N SER A 64 -7.54 23.38 10.61
CA SER A 64 -7.18 22.19 9.84
C SER A 64 -8.39 21.45 9.25
N ARG A 65 -9.60 21.71 9.78
CA ARG A 65 -10.87 21.24 9.18
C ARG A 65 -11.34 22.13 8.02
N VAL A 66 -10.68 23.27 7.78
CA VAL A 66 -10.91 24.11 6.61
C VAL A 66 -9.91 23.71 5.53
N LEU A 67 -10.41 22.97 4.54
CA LEU A 67 -9.61 22.49 3.42
C LEU A 67 -9.38 23.59 2.38
N SER A 68 -8.40 23.38 1.51
CA SER A 68 -8.04 24.28 0.43
C SER A 68 -8.30 23.64 -0.94
N GLY A 69 -8.10 24.40 -2.02
CA GLY A 69 -8.13 23.84 -3.38
C GLY A 69 -7.12 22.71 -3.61
N GLU A 70 -6.02 22.69 -2.86
CA GLU A 70 -4.97 21.65 -2.96
C GLU A 70 -5.35 20.32 -2.30
N ASP A 71 -6.38 20.32 -1.45
CA ASP A 71 -6.88 19.11 -0.78
C ASP A 71 -7.84 18.30 -1.66
N PHE A 72 -8.28 18.87 -2.78
CA PHE A 72 -9.08 18.16 -3.77
C PHE A 72 -8.27 17.08 -4.48
N TYR A 73 -8.98 16.11 -5.06
CA TYR A 73 -8.38 15.09 -5.90
C TYR A 73 -7.58 15.72 -7.04
N ARG A 74 -6.28 15.46 -7.08
CA ARG A 74 -5.33 16.07 -8.03
C ARG A 74 -5.61 15.78 -9.49
N GLY A 75 -6.37 14.73 -9.79
CA GLY A 75 -6.81 14.44 -11.15
C GLY A 75 -8.09 15.16 -11.57
N LEU A 76 -8.66 16.02 -10.72
CA LEU A 76 -9.64 17.01 -11.16
C LEU A 76 -8.90 18.09 -11.94
N ASN A 77 -9.32 18.35 -13.19
CA ASN A 77 -8.80 19.48 -13.97
C ASN A 77 -9.09 20.81 -13.26
N ASP A 78 -10.27 20.90 -12.63
CA ASP A 78 -10.73 22.08 -11.90
C ASP A 78 -11.50 21.64 -10.64
N PRO A 79 -11.07 22.05 -9.44
CA PRO A 79 -11.76 21.70 -8.20
C PRO A 79 -12.97 22.58 -7.87
N PHE A 80 -13.18 23.71 -8.57
CA PHE A 80 -14.29 24.62 -8.26
C PHE A 80 -15.66 23.96 -8.51
N GLY A 81 -16.59 24.14 -7.57
CA GLY A 81 -17.91 23.50 -7.57
C GLY A 81 -17.93 22.08 -7.00
N HIS A 82 -16.83 21.32 -7.12
CA HIS A 82 -16.76 19.95 -6.59
C HIS A 82 -16.81 19.90 -5.06
N TRP A 83 -17.24 18.74 -4.55
CA TRP A 83 -17.30 18.43 -3.12
C TRP A 83 -16.25 17.37 -2.75
N ILE A 84 -15.62 17.55 -1.60
CA ILE A 84 -14.85 16.49 -0.89
C ILE A 84 -15.80 15.81 0.08
N ILE A 85 -15.90 14.49 0.00
CA ILE A 85 -16.85 13.71 0.81
C ILE A 85 -16.10 12.58 1.49
N ILE A 86 -16.19 12.50 2.81
CA ILE A 86 -15.61 11.44 3.63
C ILE A 86 -16.74 10.86 4.48
N THR A 87 -17.09 9.61 4.24
CA THR A 87 -18.17 8.90 4.96
C THR A 87 -17.59 7.76 5.77
N MET A 88 -17.80 7.78 7.08
CA MET A 88 -17.53 6.64 7.97
C MET A 88 -18.82 5.88 8.23
N TYR A 89 -18.76 4.57 8.05
CA TYR A 89 -19.84 3.65 8.35
C TYR A 89 -19.47 2.87 9.62
N PHE A 90 -20.44 2.75 10.52
CA PHE A 90 -20.30 2.13 11.82
C PHE A 90 -21.28 0.97 11.95
N ASP A 91 -20.81 -0.11 12.58
CA ASP A 91 -21.61 -1.30 12.90
C ASP A 91 -21.58 -1.56 14.42
N ASP A 92 -22.49 -2.42 14.86
CA ASP A 92 -22.70 -2.83 16.25
C ASP A 92 -23.07 -1.67 17.20
N LEU A 93 -23.76 -0.65 16.68
CA LEU A 93 -24.28 0.46 17.48
C LEU A 93 -25.19 -0.03 18.62
N SER A 94 -25.06 0.64 19.76
CA SER A 94 -25.82 0.43 20.99
C SER A 94 -27.05 1.36 21.06
N GLU A 95 -27.79 1.28 22.16
CA GLU A 95 -28.97 2.10 22.42
C GLU A 95 -28.64 3.42 23.16
N SER A 96 -27.36 3.80 23.28
CA SER A 96 -26.96 5.08 23.85
C SER A 96 -27.47 6.26 23.00
N GLU A 97 -27.79 7.40 23.63
CA GLU A 97 -28.35 8.56 22.92
C GLU A 97 -27.40 9.04 21.81
N GLU A 98 -26.10 9.01 22.07
CA GLU A 98 -25.03 9.43 21.17
C GLU A 98 -24.93 8.53 19.93
N GLU A 99 -24.97 7.21 20.11
CA GLU A 99 -24.92 6.24 19.00
C GLU A 99 -26.22 6.27 18.17
N GLN A 100 -27.36 6.56 18.82
CA GLN A 100 -28.64 6.74 18.14
C GLN A 100 -28.68 7.96 17.22
N VAL A 101 -27.85 8.98 17.44
CA VAL A 101 -27.73 10.12 16.50
C VAL A 101 -27.25 9.65 15.13
N ILE A 102 -26.29 8.73 15.08
CA ILE A 102 -25.69 8.21 13.85
C ILE A 102 -26.37 6.95 13.30
N ALA A 103 -27.16 6.25 14.13
CA ALA A 103 -27.89 5.04 13.75
C ALA A 103 -28.90 5.29 12.61
N ASN A 104 -28.95 4.35 11.66
CA ASN A 104 -29.97 4.31 10.63
C ASN A 104 -31.27 3.71 11.19
N TYR A 105 -32.42 4.02 10.60
CA TYR A 105 -33.73 3.52 11.06
C TYR A 105 -34.42 2.73 9.96
N THR A 106 -35.14 1.69 10.35
CA THR A 106 -36.07 0.93 9.49
C THR A 106 -37.47 0.96 10.06
N ILE A 107 -38.47 0.99 9.19
CA ILE A 107 -39.88 0.98 9.58
C ILE A 107 -40.36 -0.46 9.58
N ASN A 108 -40.75 -0.99 10.74
CA ASN A 108 -41.32 -2.33 10.86
C ASN A 108 -42.65 -2.24 11.61
N ASN A 109 -43.76 -2.62 10.96
CA ASN A 109 -45.12 -2.59 11.52
C ASN A 109 -45.55 -1.26 12.19
N GLY A 110 -45.10 -0.12 11.65
CA GLY A 110 -45.45 1.21 12.18
C GLY A 110 -44.60 1.69 13.36
N ASN A 111 -43.61 0.92 13.80
CA ASN A 111 -42.57 1.35 14.74
C ASN A 111 -41.25 1.57 13.99
N GLU A 112 -40.56 2.66 14.29
CA GLU A 112 -39.18 2.89 13.84
C GLU A 112 -38.23 2.12 14.76
N GLU A 113 -37.55 1.10 14.23
CA GLU A 113 -36.47 0.40 14.93
C GLU A 113 -35.12 0.88 14.40
N ALA A 114 -34.25 1.28 15.32
CA ALA A 114 -32.88 1.65 15.01
C ALA A 114 -32.10 0.40 14.58
N LEU A 115 -31.46 0.48 13.42
CA LEU A 115 -30.47 -0.48 12.98
C LEU A 115 -29.20 -0.35 13.83
N LYS A 116 -28.47 -1.45 13.99
CA LYS A 116 -27.12 -1.43 14.57
C LYS A 116 -26.06 -0.87 13.63
N GLU A 117 -26.47 -0.33 12.49
CA GLU A 117 -25.61 0.26 11.47
C GLU A 117 -25.92 1.76 11.37
N GLY A 118 -24.88 2.57 11.17
CA GLY A 118 -25.01 4.01 11.08
C GLY A 118 -23.88 4.63 10.30
N ASN A 119 -23.97 5.93 10.03
CA ASN A 119 -22.91 6.63 9.33
C ASN A 119 -22.78 8.10 9.71
N TYR A 120 -21.57 8.60 9.49
CA TYR A 120 -21.19 10.00 9.65
C TYR A 120 -20.49 10.46 8.37
N THR A 121 -21.06 11.48 7.72
CA THR A 121 -20.58 12.00 6.44
C THR A 121 -20.07 13.42 6.61
N PHE A 122 -18.75 13.61 6.49
CA PHE A 122 -18.13 14.92 6.39
C PHE A 122 -18.09 15.37 4.93
N ILE A 123 -18.56 16.59 4.66
CA ILE A 123 -18.60 17.19 3.33
C ILE A 123 -17.95 18.58 3.38
N TYR A 124 -16.93 18.79 2.55
CA TYR A 124 -16.43 20.12 2.24
C TYR A 124 -16.94 20.54 0.86
N ARG A 125 -17.81 21.56 0.83
CA ARG A 125 -18.58 21.95 -0.36
C ARG A 125 -18.73 23.47 -0.49
N PRO A 126 -19.08 23.99 -1.68
CA PRO A 126 -19.42 25.40 -1.83
C PRO A 126 -20.59 25.78 -0.92
N ARG A 127 -20.56 27.01 -0.38
CA ARG A 127 -21.65 27.59 0.41
C ARG A 127 -22.91 27.69 -0.42
N PHE A 128 -24.06 27.74 0.28
CA PHE A 128 -25.39 27.81 -0.34
C PHE A 128 -25.50 28.84 -1.48
N HIS A 129 -25.03 30.08 -1.28
CA HIS A 129 -25.12 31.14 -2.30
C HIS A 129 -24.28 30.85 -3.56
N ILE A 130 -23.16 30.11 -3.45
CA ILE A 130 -22.37 29.69 -4.61
C ILE A 130 -23.06 28.54 -5.33
N ARG A 131 -23.62 27.57 -4.59
CA ARG A 131 -24.41 26.47 -5.17
C ARG A 131 -25.64 26.98 -5.91
N GLN A 132 -26.27 28.04 -5.40
CA GLN A 132 -27.41 28.67 -6.06
C GLN A 132 -26.99 29.30 -7.40
N LYS A 133 -25.86 30.01 -7.46
CA LYS A 133 -25.31 30.52 -8.72
C LYS A 133 -25.00 29.39 -9.71
N LEU A 134 -24.41 28.28 -9.24
CA LEU A 134 -24.18 27.08 -10.07
C LEU A 134 -25.48 26.51 -10.65
N TYR A 135 -26.55 26.49 -9.87
CA TYR A 135 -27.87 26.08 -10.36
C TYR A 135 -28.47 27.07 -11.36
N GLU A 136 -28.40 28.38 -11.09
CA GLU A 136 -28.88 29.44 -12.01
C GLU A 136 -28.22 29.33 -13.39
N LEU A 137 -26.90 29.05 -13.44
CA LEU A 137 -26.16 28.79 -14.68
C LEU A 137 -26.76 27.65 -15.52
N THR A 138 -27.34 26.63 -14.86
CA THR A 138 -27.97 25.47 -15.51
C THR A 138 -29.33 25.83 -16.12
N VAL A 139 -30.09 26.69 -15.45
CA VAL A 139 -31.44 27.10 -15.87
C VAL A 139 -31.38 28.17 -16.96
N ASP A 140 -30.45 29.11 -16.84
CA ASP A 140 -30.36 30.29 -17.70
C ASP A 140 -29.76 29.97 -19.08
N ASN A 141 -28.95 28.91 -19.19
CA ASN A 141 -28.20 28.56 -20.39
C ASN A 141 -28.63 27.20 -20.95
N LYS A 142 -29.16 27.21 -22.18
CA LYS A 142 -29.66 25.99 -22.85
C LYS A 142 -28.55 25.15 -23.47
N ASP A 143 -27.56 25.80 -24.06
CA ASP A 143 -26.47 25.16 -24.80
C ASP A 143 -25.21 24.96 -23.92
N LEU A 144 -24.41 23.94 -24.25
CA LEU A 144 -23.21 23.56 -23.49
C LEU A 144 -22.14 24.66 -23.51
N GLU A 145 -21.93 25.33 -24.65
CA GLU A 145 -20.96 26.42 -24.77
C GLU A 145 -21.29 27.59 -23.84
N SER A 146 -22.56 28.01 -23.80
CA SER A 146 -22.99 29.10 -22.91
C SER A 146 -22.86 28.73 -21.43
N ARG A 147 -23.14 27.47 -21.07
CA ARG A 147 -22.90 26.98 -19.69
C ARG A 147 -21.43 27.00 -19.33
N LEU A 148 -20.54 26.59 -20.25
CA LEU A 148 -19.10 26.60 -20.05
C LEU A 148 -18.56 28.03 -19.88
N GLU A 149 -18.99 28.98 -20.72
CA GLU A 149 -18.58 30.39 -20.63
C GLU A 149 -18.98 30.98 -19.27
N ALA A 150 -20.24 30.79 -18.87
CA ALA A 150 -20.76 31.34 -17.64
C ALA A 150 -20.16 30.68 -16.39
N PHE A 151 -19.84 29.38 -16.44
CA PHE A 151 -19.07 28.70 -15.39
C PHE A 151 -17.65 29.29 -15.28
N THR A 152 -16.99 29.54 -16.40
CA THR A 152 -15.63 30.11 -16.45
C THR A 152 -15.61 31.53 -15.87
N GLU A 153 -16.63 32.34 -16.17
CA GLU A 153 -16.80 33.67 -15.57
C GLU A 153 -16.97 33.57 -14.04
N LEU A 154 -17.88 32.71 -13.56
CA LEU A 154 -18.10 32.52 -12.13
C LEU A 154 -16.82 32.08 -11.41
N LYS A 155 -16.09 31.12 -11.98
CA LYS A 155 -14.80 30.65 -11.45
C LYS A 155 -13.77 31.79 -11.36
N SER A 156 -13.67 32.65 -12.37
CA SER A 156 -12.70 33.75 -12.38
C SER A 156 -12.89 34.74 -11.22
N THR A 157 -14.12 34.82 -10.71
CA THR A 157 -14.49 35.69 -9.58
C THR A 157 -14.47 34.99 -8.22
N CYS A 158 -14.40 33.66 -8.17
CA CYS A 158 -14.54 32.86 -6.95
C CYS A 158 -13.31 31.98 -6.70
N ILE A 159 -12.65 32.19 -5.57
CA ILE A 159 -11.53 31.34 -5.10
C ILE A 159 -12.04 30.39 -4.03
N ILE A 160 -11.56 29.14 -3.99
CA ILE A 160 -11.86 28.17 -2.91
C ILE A 160 -11.26 28.70 -1.61
N SER A 161 -12.11 29.16 -0.70
CA SER A 161 -11.73 29.77 0.57
C SER A 161 -12.82 29.58 1.62
N LYS A 162 -12.57 30.03 2.86
CA LYS A 162 -13.56 30.04 3.95
C LYS A 162 -14.83 30.81 3.62
N GLU A 163 -14.77 31.75 2.67
CA GLU A 163 -15.90 32.59 2.27
C GLU A 163 -16.81 31.90 1.25
N THR A 164 -16.23 31.10 0.36
CA THR A 164 -16.94 30.43 -0.74
C THR A 164 -17.29 28.99 -0.43
N TYR A 165 -16.56 28.32 0.47
CA TYR A 165 -16.75 26.93 0.88
C TYR A 165 -17.03 26.80 2.38
N GLU A 166 -17.66 25.69 2.74
CA GLU A 166 -17.96 25.30 4.12
C GLU A 166 -17.70 23.81 4.35
N ALA A 167 -17.30 23.48 5.59
CA ALA A 167 -17.29 22.12 6.09
C ALA A 167 -18.60 21.86 6.84
N VAL A 168 -19.35 20.85 6.41
CA VAL A 168 -20.60 20.42 7.04
C VAL A 168 -20.56 18.91 7.27
N ALA A 169 -21.33 18.46 8.25
CA ALA A 169 -21.42 17.04 8.56
C ALA A 169 -22.89 16.60 8.60
N PHE A 170 -23.14 15.41 8.08
CA PHE A 170 -24.43 14.76 8.01
C PHE A 170 -24.37 13.40 8.69
N VAL A 171 -25.50 12.96 9.21
CA VAL A 171 -25.71 11.64 9.79
C VAL A 171 -26.87 10.97 9.06
N ARG A 172 -26.91 9.64 9.09
CA ARG A 172 -28.01 8.84 8.48
C ARG A 172 -28.13 9.05 6.96
N THR A 173 -26.99 9.24 6.31
CA THR A 173 -26.88 9.35 4.85
C THR A 173 -27.29 8.01 4.21
N LYS A 174 -28.20 8.03 3.24
CA LYS A 174 -28.68 6.79 2.59
C LYS A 174 -28.00 6.47 1.27
N VAL A 175 -27.33 7.45 0.68
CA VAL A 175 -26.69 7.32 -0.62
C VAL A 175 -25.20 7.02 -0.53
N ASP A 176 -24.68 6.28 -1.51
CA ASP A 176 -23.23 6.10 -1.68
C ASP A 176 -22.68 7.15 -2.66
N PHE A 177 -22.05 8.19 -2.11
CA PHE A 177 -21.40 9.24 -2.90
C PHE A 177 -20.26 8.74 -3.79
N ASN A 178 -19.71 7.54 -3.54
CA ASN A 178 -18.71 6.95 -4.42
C ASN A 178 -19.30 6.43 -5.74
N ASN A 179 -20.63 6.30 -5.85
CA ASN A 179 -21.32 6.06 -7.11
C ASN A 179 -21.36 7.35 -7.95
N ASP A 180 -20.86 7.27 -9.18
CA ASP A 180 -20.76 8.43 -10.08
C ASP A 180 -22.13 8.99 -10.49
N GLU A 181 -23.15 8.15 -10.69
CA GLU A 181 -24.51 8.59 -11.02
C GLU A 181 -25.14 9.36 -9.86
N VAL A 182 -24.98 8.85 -8.63
CA VAL A 182 -25.45 9.52 -7.41
C VAL A 182 -24.74 10.86 -7.25
N TYR A 183 -23.42 10.91 -7.45
CA TYR A 183 -22.66 12.15 -7.35
C TYR A 183 -23.13 13.18 -8.39
N LYS A 184 -23.36 12.75 -9.64
CA LYS A 184 -23.89 13.62 -10.71
C LYS A 184 -25.27 14.17 -10.35
N GLN A 185 -26.15 13.34 -9.77
CA GLN A 185 -27.49 13.75 -9.35
C GLN A 185 -27.50 14.73 -8.16
N VAL A 186 -26.60 14.55 -7.18
CA VAL A 186 -26.61 15.36 -5.95
C VAL A 186 -25.75 16.62 -6.09
N VAL A 187 -24.59 16.51 -6.72
CA VAL A 187 -23.62 17.61 -6.82
C VAL A 187 -23.72 18.33 -8.16
N GLY A 188 -23.90 17.58 -9.24
CA GLY A 188 -23.97 18.08 -10.60
C GLY A 188 -23.10 17.30 -11.58
N ASP A 189 -23.46 17.37 -12.85
CA ASP A 189 -22.70 16.84 -13.98
C ASP A 189 -21.76 17.91 -14.54
N PHE A 190 -20.48 17.81 -14.17
CA PHE A 190 -19.43 18.73 -14.60
C PHE A 190 -19.02 18.54 -16.07
N GLU A 191 -19.43 17.45 -16.72
CA GLU A 191 -19.19 17.25 -18.16
C GLU A 191 -20.14 18.12 -19.00
N ASN A 192 -21.38 18.27 -18.51
CA ASN A 192 -22.43 19.05 -19.17
C ASN A 192 -22.72 20.41 -18.50
N TYR A 193 -22.04 20.70 -17.38
CA TYR A 193 -22.22 21.88 -16.52
C TYR A 193 -23.66 22.02 -15.99
N ILE A 194 -24.26 20.90 -15.58
CA ILE A 194 -25.63 20.82 -15.05
C ILE A 194 -25.55 20.60 -13.54
N PHE A 195 -26.07 21.52 -12.74
CA PHE A 195 -25.99 21.48 -11.28
C PHE A 195 -27.38 21.34 -10.65
N SER A 196 -27.45 20.72 -9.48
CA SER A 196 -28.71 20.44 -8.78
C SER A 196 -29.18 21.66 -7.97
N ASN A 197 -30.50 21.78 -7.80
CA ASN A 197 -31.11 22.88 -7.04
C ASN A 197 -30.80 22.72 -5.53
N PRO A 198 -30.03 23.62 -4.89
CA PRO A 198 -29.70 23.51 -3.48
C PRO A 198 -30.91 23.70 -2.55
N ASN A 199 -32.05 24.22 -3.04
CA ASN A 199 -33.30 24.31 -2.27
C ASN A 199 -34.04 22.97 -2.18
N GLU A 200 -33.70 22.03 -3.06
CA GLU A 200 -34.26 20.67 -3.11
C GLU A 200 -33.27 19.66 -2.52
N ASP A 201 -32.28 20.10 -1.71
CA ASP A 201 -31.40 19.24 -0.94
C ASP A 201 -32.27 18.32 -0.04
N ASP A 202 -32.56 17.11 -0.50
CA ASP A 202 -33.45 16.18 0.18
C ASP A 202 -32.74 15.54 1.38
N ALA A 203 -33.24 15.82 2.58
CA ALA A 203 -32.74 15.24 3.84
C ALA A 203 -32.89 13.72 3.87
N THR A 204 -33.79 13.14 3.06
CA THR A 204 -33.92 11.69 2.91
C THR A 204 -32.81 11.07 2.06
N VAL A 205 -32.12 11.88 1.24
CA VAL A 205 -31.05 11.45 0.32
C VAL A 205 -29.68 11.72 0.94
N ILE A 206 -29.36 12.98 1.24
CA ILE A 206 -28.04 13.41 1.77
C ILE A 206 -27.90 13.08 3.27
N GLY A 207 -29.02 12.79 3.94
CA GLY A 207 -29.08 12.60 5.39
C GLY A 207 -29.43 13.88 6.14
N VAL A 208 -29.44 13.77 7.47
CA VAL A 208 -29.78 14.89 8.36
C VAL A 208 -28.51 15.60 8.78
N LYS A 209 -28.50 16.93 8.73
CA LYS A 209 -27.35 17.72 9.21
C LYS A 209 -27.11 17.39 10.68
N LYS A 210 -25.85 17.17 11.07
CA LYS A 210 -25.54 16.78 12.45
C LYS A 210 -26.14 17.79 13.44
N PRO A 211 -26.65 17.34 14.60
CA PRO A 211 -27.10 18.25 15.63
C PRO A 211 -25.96 19.17 16.11
N PRO A 212 -26.24 20.43 16.53
CA PRO A 212 -25.20 21.34 17.01
C PRO A 212 -24.47 20.84 18.25
N TYR A 213 -25.17 20.12 19.13
CA TYR A 213 -24.64 19.56 20.38
C TYR A 213 -23.82 18.29 20.18
N PHE A 214 -23.95 17.60 19.04
CA PHE A 214 -23.28 16.33 18.77
C PHE A 214 -22.03 16.56 17.94
N ALA A 215 -20.88 16.04 18.37
CA ALA A 215 -19.67 15.98 17.57
C ALA A 215 -19.02 14.60 17.74
N LEU A 216 -18.88 13.83 16.66
CA LEU A 216 -18.38 12.46 16.79
C LEU A 216 -17.01 12.39 17.48
N GLY A 217 -16.09 13.33 17.18
CA GLY A 217 -14.77 13.40 17.80
C GLY A 217 -14.77 13.67 19.31
N SER A 218 -15.86 14.17 19.91
CA SER A 218 -15.97 14.31 21.37
C SER A 218 -16.47 13.03 22.05
N GLU A 219 -17.15 12.15 21.31
CA GLU A 219 -17.73 10.91 21.84
C GLU A 219 -16.83 9.68 21.65
N VAL A 220 -15.77 9.82 20.83
CA VAL A 220 -14.81 8.75 20.53
C VAL A 220 -13.40 9.23 20.80
N ALA A 221 -12.58 8.34 21.37
CA ALA A 221 -11.16 8.62 21.54
C ALA A 221 -10.39 8.25 20.29
N CYS A 222 -9.62 9.18 19.72
CA CYS A 222 -8.73 8.93 18.59
C CYS A 222 -7.28 9.25 18.96
N THR A 223 -6.42 8.23 18.98
CA THR A 223 -4.97 8.40 19.16
C THR A 223 -4.26 8.18 17.84
N TYR A 224 -3.48 9.16 17.40
CA TYR A 224 -2.67 9.09 16.18
C TYR A 224 -1.18 9.11 16.50
N VAL A 225 -0.50 8.02 16.13
CA VAL A 225 0.95 7.85 16.16
C VAL A 225 1.46 8.12 14.76
N LYS A 226 2.05 9.29 14.55
CA LYS A 226 2.66 9.71 13.28
C LYS A 226 3.91 8.89 12.94
N ALA A 227 4.32 8.92 11.68
CA ALA A 227 5.57 8.31 11.23
C ALA A 227 6.77 8.81 12.06
N LEU A 228 7.52 7.86 12.62
CA LEU A 228 8.60 8.08 13.60
C LEU A 228 9.92 8.52 12.93
N ARG A 229 9.88 9.64 12.20
CA ARG A 229 11.04 10.17 11.45
C ARG A 229 11.98 11.04 12.29
N ASN A 230 11.46 11.70 13.32
CA ASN A 230 12.24 12.58 14.20
C ASN A 230 11.72 12.55 15.64
N VAL A 231 11.68 11.35 16.22
CA VAL A 231 11.14 11.11 17.55
C VAL A 231 11.94 11.80 18.64
N VAL A 232 13.26 11.94 18.47
CA VAL A 232 14.13 12.65 19.41
C VAL A 232 13.68 14.10 19.57
N ALA A 233 13.35 14.79 18.47
CA ALA A 233 12.79 16.13 18.55
C ALA A 233 11.41 16.13 19.23
N ASP A 234 10.56 15.16 18.92
CA ASP A 234 9.21 15.07 19.51
C ASP A 234 9.23 14.82 21.02
N LEU A 235 10.19 14.05 21.51
CA LEU A 235 10.44 13.83 22.94
C LEU A 235 11.05 15.06 23.63
N LYS A 236 11.75 15.94 22.88
CA LYS A 236 12.29 17.20 23.42
C LYS A 236 11.25 18.31 23.52
N TYR A 237 10.34 18.43 22.56
CA TYR A 237 9.36 19.51 22.54
C TYR A 237 8.16 19.23 23.45
N TYR A 238 7.84 20.21 24.31
CA TYR A 238 6.81 20.05 25.36
C TYR A 238 5.43 19.62 24.85
N LYS A 239 4.96 20.17 23.72
CA LYS A 239 3.62 19.87 23.17
C LYS A 239 3.50 18.47 22.59
N THR A 240 4.59 17.94 22.06
CA THR A 240 4.63 16.68 21.32
C THR A 240 5.09 15.51 22.16
N ASN A 241 5.72 15.79 23.31
CA ASN A 241 6.24 14.79 24.23
C ASN A 241 5.08 14.04 24.91
N PRO A 242 4.90 12.73 24.66
CA PRO A 242 3.87 11.92 25.30
C PRO A 242 4.01 11.87 26.83
N LEU A 243 5.25 11.87 27.32
CA LEU A 243 5.53 11.85 28.75
C LEU A 243 4.99 13.09 29.45
N TYR A 244 5.14 14.27 28.84
CA TYR A 244 4.61 15.52 29.40
C TYR A 244 3.11 15.43 29.66
N LYS A 245 2.35 14.86 28.70
CA LYS A 245 0.91 14.67 28.85
C LYS A 245 0.58 13.65 29.95
N LEU A 246 1.28 12.52 30.00
CA LEU A 246 1.14 11.53 31.06
C LEU A 246 1.39 12.12 32.45
N LEU A 247 2.48 12.89 32.58
CA LEU A 247 2.82 13.60 33.80
C LEU A 247 1.75 14.65 34.16
N THR A 248 1.17 15.32 33.17
CA THR A 248 0.05 16.26 33.37
C THR A 248 -1.23 15.56 33.84
N LEU A 249 -1.50 14.36 33.34
CA LEU A 249 -2.64 13.54 33.79
C LEU A 249 -2.43 13.07 35.22
N LYS A 250 -1.24 12.56 35.54
CA LYS A 250 -0.89 12.07 36.88
C LYS A 250 -0.68 13.20 37.88
N SER A 251 -0.22 14.39 37.48
CA SER A 251 -0.02 15.52 38.41
C SER A 251 -1.31 15.94 39.09
N LYS A 252 -2.47 15.73 38.47
CA LYS A 252 -3.79 15.96 39.08
C LYS A 252 -4.10 15.03 40.25
N GLN A 253 -3.40 13.90 40.34
CA GLN A 253 -3.56 12.87 41.38
C GLN A 253 -2.49 12.97 42.47
N ILE A 254 -1.49 13.85 42.30
CA ILE A 254 -0.38 14.04 43.24
C ILE A 254 -0.69 15.27 44.09
N ASP A 255 -0.63 15.12 45.41
CA ASP A 255 -0.79 16.25 46.33
C ASP A 255 0.34 17.28 46.17
N ASP A 256 -0.02 18.56 46.16
CA ASP A 256 0.92 19.67 46.04
C ASP A 256 1.90 19.72 47.23
N ARG A 257 3.18 19.52 46.94
CA ARG A 257 4.27 19.49 47.91
C ARG A 257 5.01 20.83 47.94
N LYS A 258 4.47 21.76 48.72
CA LYS A 258 5.03 23.12 48.90
C LYS A 258 6.48 23.16 49.37
N ASP A 259 6.92 22.14 50.12
CA ASP A 259 8.30 22.01 50.58
C ASP A 259 9.30 21.88 49.42
N ILE A 260 8.92 21.18 48.35
CA ILE A 260 9.77 21.04 47.16
C ILE A 260 9.82 22.38 46.40
N SER A 261 8.68 23.04 46.23
CA SER A 261 8.58 24.35 45.56
C SER A 261 9.39 25.42 46.28
N GLU A 262 9.39 25.45 47.62
CA GLU A 262 10.22 26.36 48.41
C GLU A 262 11.73 26.07 48.26
N ASN A 263 12.12 24.80 48.20
CA ASN A 263 13.51 24.43 47.97
C ASN A 263 13.99 24.87 46.58
N VAL A 264 13.17 24.74 45.55
CA VAL A 264 13.52 25.22 44.20
C VAL A 264 13.65 26.73 44.14
N LYS A 265 12.76 27.48 44.81
CA LYS A 265 12.90 28.94 44.97
C LYS A 265 14.23 29.33 45.60
N ASN A 266 14.60 28.67 46.69
CA ASN A 266 15.88 28.91 47.36
C ASN A 266 17.07 28.61 46.42
N ILE A 267 17.01 27.53 45.63
CA ILE A 267 18.04 27.22 44.62
C ILE A 267 18.12 28.32 43.55
N ASN A 268 16.99 28.79 43.01
CA ASN A 268 16.96 29.87 42.03
C ASN A 268 17.58 31.17 42.58
N GLU A 269 17.30 31.50 43.84
CA GLU A 269 17.91 32.64 44.54
C GLU A 269 19.42 32.47 44.71
N GLN A 270 19.88 31.28 45.13
CA GLN A 270 21.30 30.98 45.31
C GLN A 270 22.09 31.10 44.00
N ILE A 271 21.54 30.60 42.89
CA ILE A 271 22.18 30.72 41.56
C ILE A 271 22.24 32.20 41.13
N SER A 272 21.15 32.94 41.34
CA SER A 272 21.07 34.36 40.97
C SER A 272 22.02 35.24 41.80
N ALA A 273 22.33 34.82 43.03
CA ALA A 273 23.26 35.49 43.93
C ALA A 273 24.75 35.28 43.57
N ILE A 274 25.07 34.37 42.64
CA ILE A 274 26.44 34.15 42.18
C ILE A 274 27.01 35.48 41.63
N PRO A 275 28.15 35.97 42.14
CA PRO A 275 28.65 37.31 41.84
C PRO A 275 28.77 37.64 40.35
N GLU A 276 29.19 36.66 39.54
CA GLU A 276 29.34 36.76 38.09
C GLU A 276 27.98 36.98 37.39
N ILE A 277 26.95 36.24 37.81
CA ILE A 277 25.59 36.31 37.23
C ILE A 277 24.91 37.61 37.65
N ALA A 278 25.00 37.98 38.93
CA ALA A 278 24.46 39.24 39.43
C ALA A 278 25.11 40.45 38.73
N ARG A 279 26.43 40.42 38.51
CA ARG A 279 27.14 41.46 37.73
C ARG A 279 26.67 41.53 36.28
N LEU A 280 26.46 40.38 35.63
CA LEU A 280 25.95 40.32 34.26
C LEU A 280 24.54 40.92 34.18
N SER A 281 23.63 40.52 35.06
CA SER A 281 22.27 41.03 35.14
C SER A 281 22.25 42.55 35.29
N ASN A 282 23.07 43.08 36.20
CA ASN A 282 23.20 44.52 36.42
C ASN A 282 23.76 45.27 35.20
N LYS A 283 24.75 44.70 34.50
CA LYS A 283 25.30 45.29 33.27
C LYS A 283 24.26 45.34 32.13
N ILE A 284 23.50 44.27 31.93
CA ILE A 284 22.43 44.21 30.91
C ILE A 284 21.36 45.26 31.22
N SER A 285 20.90 45.31 32.47
CA SER A 285 19.91 46.29 32.93
C SER A 285 20.39 47.73 32.75
N THR A 286 21.65 48.02 33.14
CA THR A 286 22.26 49.34 32.96
C THR A 286 22.41 49.72 31.49
N SER A 287 22.80 48.77 30.63
CA SER A 287 22.93 49.00 29.19
C SER A 287 21.59 49.33 28.55
N LEU A 288 20.52 48.61 28.89
CA LEU A 288 19.17 48.88 28.38
C LEU A 288 18.62 50.21 28.88
N LEU A 289 18.83 50.54 30.15
CA LEU A 289 18.46 51.84 30.71
C LEU A 289 19.17 52.99 29.98
N ASN A 290 20.46 52.82 29.68
CA ASN A 290 21.23 53.81 28.93
C ASN A 290 20.80 53.92 27.45
N THR A 291 20.23 52.86 26.87
CA THR A 291 19.88 52.81 25.44
C THR A 291 18.45 53.30 25.17
N VAL A 292 17.48 52.89 25.98
CA VAL A 292 16.04 53.12 25.72
C VAL A 292 15.42 54.14 26.70
N GLY A 293 16.17 54.57 27.72
CA GLY A 293 15.73 55.51 28.74
C GLY A 293 14.83 54.89 29.81
N SER A 294 14.74 55.52 30.97
CA SER A 294 14.01 55.00 32.14
C SER A 294 12.50 54.82 31.92
N THR A 295 11.90 55.55 30.97
CA THR A 295 10.46 55.51 30.69
C THR A 295 10.04 54.23 29.97
N TYR A 296 10.92 53.64 29.15
CA TYR A 296 10.61 52.49 28.29
C TYR A 296 11.48 51.27 28.57
N SER A 297 12.46 51.37 29.49
CA SER A 297 13.33 50.25 29.84
C SER A 297 12.57 49.21 30.68
N PRO A 298 12.45 47.96 30.22
CA PRO A 298 11.91 46.89 31.04
C PRO A 298 12.85 46.57 32.21
N LYS A 299 12.29 46.10 33.33
CA LYS A 299 13.09 45.51 34.41
C LYS A 299 13.51 44.11 33.99
N ILE A 300 14.81 43.88 33.86
CA ILE A 300 15.38 42.59 33.47
C ILE A 300 16.18 42.04 34.65
N LEU A 301 15.90 40.78 34.98
CA LEU A 301 16.63 39.99 35.96
C LEU A 301 17.12 38.73 35.25
N VAL A 302 18.41 38.43 35.36
CA VAL A 302 18.96 37.14 34.92
C VAL A 302 18.92 36.19 36.12
N SER A 303 18.03 35.22 36.08
CA SER A 303 17.89 34.18 37.10
C SER A 303 17.82 32.79 36.48
N SER A 304 18.04 31.76 37.29
CA SER A 304 17.69 30.38 36.93
C SER A 304 16.18 30.29 36.70
N GLN A 305 15.77 29.54 35.66
CA GLN A 305 14.37 29.40 35.24
C GLN A 305 13.80 28.02 35.61
N LEU A 306 14.23 27.44 36.74
CA LEU A 306 13.59 26.22 37.23
C LEU A 306 12.15 26.56 37.65
N PRO A 307 11.13 25.77 37.27
CA PRO A 307 9.76 26.05 37.61
C PRO A 307 9.57 26.11 39.13
N GLU A 308 8.87 27.14 39.60
CA GLU A 308 8.61 27.32 41.04
C GLU A 308 7.24 26.75 41.45
N ASP A 309 6.40 26.40 40.47
CA ASP A 309 5.14 25.71 40.66
C ASP A 309 5.36 24.19 40.67
N PHE A 310 4.75 23.49 41.62
CA PHE A 310 4.92 22.04 41.78
C PHE A 310 4.41 21.27 40.56
N THR A 311 3.31 21.72 39.95
CA THR A 311 2.75 21.09 38.75
C THR A 311 3.71 21.25 37.58
N GLU A 312 4.26 22.45 37.39
CA GLU A 312 5.27 22.71 36.35
C GLU A 312 6.56 21.92 36.60
N LEU A 313 6.95 21.70 37.86
CA LEU A 313 8.09 20.84 38.22
C LEU A 313 7.86 19.40 37.79
N ILE A 314 6.71 18.81 38.13
CA ILE A 314 6.36 17.45 37.69
C ILE A 314 6.33 17.36 36.17
N GLN A 315 5.76 18.36 35.50
CA GLN A 315 5.72 18.43 34.05
C GLN A 315 7.10 18.59 33.38
N SER A 316 8.09 19.13 34.11
CA SER A 316 9.46 19.30 33.62
C SER A 316 10.32 18.04 33.71
N LEU A 317 9.82 16.97 34.33
CA LEU A 317 10.54 15.70 34.42
C LEU A 317 10.80 15.12 33.02
N GLY A 318 12.05 14.78 32.75
CA GLY A 318 12.50 14.17 31.51
C GLY A 318 12.90 12.71 31.69
N LEU A 319 13.05 12.00 30.57
CA LEU A 319 13.59 10.64 30.55
C LEU A 319 15.11 10.68 30.56
N VAL A 320 15.70 9.87 31.42
CA VAL A 320 17.13 9.53 31.44
C VAL A 320 17.25 8.09 30.97
N VAL A 321 18.18 7.81 30.06
CA VAL A 321 18.29 6.48 29.47
C VAL A 321 19.72 5.97 29.58
N GLU A 322 19.88 4.74 30.05
CA GLU A 322 21.16 4.06 30.20
C GLU A 322 21.30 3.03 29.07
N ASP A 323 22.36 3.13 28.25
CA ASP A 323 22.54 2.29 27.06
C ASP A 323 23.63 1.21 27.22
N SER A 324 23.93 0.78 28.43
CA SER A 324 24.83 -0.39 28.62
C SER A 324 24.67 -1.09 29.97
N LEU A 325 24.88 -2.41 29.96
CA LEU A 325 24.85 -3.28 31.14
C LEU A 325 25.97 -3.00 32.15
N ASP A 326 26.96 -2.16 31.79
CA ASP A 326 28.19 -1.90 32.57
C ASP A 326 28.51 -0.39 32.75
N TYR A 327 27.56 0.53 32.53
CA TYR A 327 27.79 1.98 32.67
C TYR A 327 26.75 2.65 33.59
N ASP A 328 27.18 3.07 34.78
CA ASP A 328 26.37 3.80 35.78
C ASP A 328 26.17 5.30 35.46
N GLY A 329 26.19 5.68 34.18
CA GLY A 329 26.05 7.09 33.76
C GLY A 329 24.67 7.42 33.21
N SER A 330 24.14 8.60 33.53
CA SER A 330 22.88 9.13 32.99
C SER A 330 23.05 9.56 31.52
N GLY A 331 22.78 8.66 30.59
CA GLY A 331 22.78 8.96 29.16
C GLY A 331 21.63 9.91 28.76
N ARG A 332 21.87 10.75 27.76
CA ARG A 332 20.85 11.64 27.19
C ARG A 332 20.06 10.86 26.14
N ILE A 333 18.82 11.28 25.86
CA ILE A 333 18.01 10.72 24.76
C ILE A 333 18.71 10.85 23.39
N ASP A 334 19.64 11.80 23.27
CA ASP A 334 20.47 11.98 22.06
C ASP A 334 21.48 10.84 21.84
N ASP A 335 21.83 10.11 22.91
CA ASP A 335 22.80 9.02 22.88
C ASP A 335 22.14 7.68 22.49
N LEU A 336 20.80 7.61 22.53
CA LEU A 336 20.03 6.45 22.11
C LEU A 336 20.07 6.25 20.59
N SER A 337 20.12 4.99 20.17
CA SER A 337 19.79 4.65 18.79
C SER A 337 18.37 5.13 18.43
N LEU A 338 18.17 5.57 17.18
CA LEU A 338 16.85 5.96 16.67
C LEU A 338 15.79 4.87 16.91
N GLY A 339 16.18 3.60 16.83
CA GLY A 339 15.30 2.47 17.13
C GLY A 339 14.87 2.40 18.60
N GLY A 340 15.81 2.58 19.53
CA GLY A 340 15.51 2.66 20.96
C GLY A 340 14.60 3.85 21.29
N ALA A 341 14.89 5.02 20.73
CA ALA A 341 14.04 6.21 20.89
C ALA A 341 12.62 6.00 20.34
N ASN A 342 12.50 5.36 19.17
CA ASN A 342 11.21 5.04 18.55
C ASN A 342 10.39 4.06 19.40
N LEU A 343 11.03 3.06 19.99
CA LEU A 343 10.36 2.12 20.90
C LEU A 343 9.87 2.79 22.17
N ILE A 344 10.69 3.64 22.79
CA ILE A 344 10.30 4.41 23.98
C ILE A 344 9.10 5.31 23.64
N TYR A 345 9.15 6.03 22.53
CA TYR A 345 8.04 6.89 22.11
C TYR A 345 6.76 6.11 21.87
N LEU A 346 6.85 4.99 21.15
CA LEU A 346 5.69 4.13 20.88
C LEU A 346 5.12 3.58 22.19
N ALA A 347 5.96 3.09 23.11
CA ALA A 347 5.53 2.61 24.42
C ALA A 347 4.85 3.71 25.25
N LEU A 348 5.41 4.92 25.30
CA LEU A 348 4.80 6.05 25.99
C LEU A 348 3.48 6.46 25.34
N LYS A 349 3.37 6.41 24.01
CA LYS A 349 2.12 6.69 23.30
C LYS A 349 1.04 5.65 23.56
N LEU A 350 1.43 4.38 23.63
CA LEU A 350 0.52 3.29 23.96
C LEU A 350 0.09 3.36 25.43
N TYR A 351 0.96 3.79 26.34
CA TYR A 351 0.59 4.03 27.74
C TYR A 351 -0.27 5.29 27.91
N GLU A 352 0.03 6.39 27.20
CA GLU A 352 -0.85 7.58 27.09
C GLU A 352 -2.24 7.14 26.64
N TYR A 353 -2.31 6.26 25.66
CA TYR A 353 -3.55 5.67 25.18
C TYR A 353 -4.29 4.84 26.24
N GLU A 354 -3.61 3.91 26.93
CA GLU A 354 -4.22 3.08 27.98
C GLU A 354 -4.79 3.92 29.13
N GLU A 355 -4.07 4.95 29.55
CA GLU A 355 -4.51 5.85 30.62
C GLU A 355 -5.72 6.71 30.19
N ILE A 356 -5.75 7.21 28.95
CA ILE A 356 -6.92 7.93 28.41
C ILE A 356 -8.12 7.00 28.33
N ARG A 357 -7.91 5.77 27.84
CA ARG A 357 -8.96 4.75 27.72
C ARG A 357 -9.61 4.43 29.06
N ASP A 358 -8.82 4.32 30.12
CA ASP A 358 -9.31 3.95 31.44
C ASP A 358 -9.92 5.15 32.20
N ALA A 359 -9.64 6.38 31.77
CA ALA A 359 -10.08 7.61 32.44
C ALA A 359 -11.32 8.28 31.82
N GLU A 360 -11.52 8.16 30.51
CA GLU A 360 -12.62 8.83 29.79
C GLU A 360 -13.73 7.83 29.42
N GLU A 361 -14.99 8.18 29.69
CA GLU A 361 -16.18 7.37 29.34
C GLU A 361 -16.51 7.45 27.84
N HIS A 362 -15.52 7.27 26.96
CA HIS A 362 -15.74 7.24 25.51
C HIS A 362 -16.42 5.95 25.07
N ILE A 363 -17.25 6.06 24.04
CA ILE A 363 -17.99 4.93 23.46
C ILE A 363 -17.01 3.88 22.90
N THR A 364 -15.97 4.34 22.20
CA THR A 364 -15.01 3.49 21.48
C THR A 364 -13.68 4.21 21.29
N HIS A 365 -12.61 3.41 21.16
CA HIS A 365 -11.25 3.88 20.98
C HIS A 365 -10.68 3.49 19.61
N PHE A 366 -10.14 4.48 18.89
CA PHE A 366 -9.46 4.29 17.61
C PHE A 366 -7.97 4.60 17.75
N LEU A 367 -7.12 3.66 17.34
CA LEU A 367 -5.66 3.83 17.33
C LEU A 367 -5.14 3.79 15.89
N LEU A 368 -4.59 4.91 15.43
CA LEU A 368 -4.01 5.08 14.11
C LEU A 368 -2.47 5.10 14.21
N ILE A 369 -1.77 4.14 13.60
CA ILE A 369 -0.30 4.03 13.65
C ILE A 369 0.26 4.11 12.23
N GLU A 370 1.08 5.13 11.97
CA GLU A 370 1.69 5.36 10.67
C GLU A 370 3.16 4.96 10.63
N GLU A 371 3.51 4.09 9.69
CA GLU A 371 4.89 3.64 9.39
C GLU A 371 5.70 3.27 10.65
N PRO A 372 5.19 2.36 11.52
CA PRO A 372 5.86 1.96 12.75
C PRO A 372 7.19 1.23 12.51
N GLU A 373 7.45 0.75 11.29
CA GLU A 373 8.68 0.07 10.89
C GLU A 373 9.94 0.96 10.88
N ALA A 374 9.78 2.30 10.88
CA ALA A 374 10.91 3.21 10.74
C ALA A 374 11.93 3.01 11.88
N HIS A 375 13.15 2.60 11.54
CA HIS A 375 14.27 2.38 12.47
C HIS A 375 14.04 1.33 13.58
N ILE A 376 13.00 0.50 13.50
CA ILE A 376 12.73 -0.58 14.47
C ILE A 376 13.19 -1.93 13.90
N HIS A 377 13.87 -2.75 14.70
CA HIS A 377 14.30 -4.08 14.29
C HIS A 377 13.11 -5.04 14.02
N ASN A 378 13.25 -5.90 13.02
CA ASN A 378 12.17 -6.77 12.50
C ASN A 378 11.48 -7.63 13.58
N HIS A 379 12.24 -8.25 14.49
CA HIS A 379 11.65 -9.06 15.57
C HIS A 379 10.77 -8.25 16.52
N ILE A 380 11.12 -6.99 16.74
CA ILE A 380 10.35 -6.10 17.61
C ILE A 380 9.06 -5.68 16.91
N GLN A 381 9.10 -5.42 15.60
CA GLN A 381 7.91 -5.14 14.80
C GLN A 381 6.87 -6.26 14.94
N LYS A 382 7.26 -7.53 14.73
CA LYS A 382 6.34 -8.68 14.88
C LYS A 382 5.77 -8.77 16.30
N THR A 383 6.64 -8.72 17.29
CA THR A 383 6.27 -8.90 18.70
C THR A 383 5.32 -7.81 19.20
N LEU A 384 5.51 -6.55 18.78
CA LEU A 384 4.64 -5.43 19.15
C LEU A 384 3.21 -5.62 18.67
N PHE A 385 3.01 -6.08 17.43
CA PHE A 385 1.68 -6.25 16.85
C PHE A 385 1.01 -7.57 17.21
N ASP A 386 1.79 -8.62 17.51
CA ASP A 386 1.25 -9.91 17.96
C ASP A 386 0.80 -9.86 19.44
N ASN A 387 1.52 -9.12 20.29
CA ASN A 387 1.28 -9.14 21.74
C ASN A 387 0.35 -8.04 22.25
N PHE A 388 0.01 -7.04 21.44
CA PHE A 388 -0.89 -5.98 21.91
C PHE A 388 -2.34 -6.50 21.98
N ASN A 389 -2.89 -6.54 23.20
CA ASN A 389 -4.26 -6.96 23.44
C ASN A 389 -5.21 -5.76 23.32
N PHE A 390 -5.84 -5.61 22.16
CA PHE A 390 -6.71 -4.48 21.82
C PHE A 390 -8.13 -4.63 22.39
N GLN A 391 -8.25 -4.71 23.72
CA GLN A 391 -9.57 -4.70 24.35
C GLN A 391 -10.24 -3.32 24.19
N ASN A 392 -11.45 -3.32 23.64
CA ASN A 392 -12.25 -2.13 23.36
C ASN A 392 -11.60 -1.13 22.35
N THR A 393 -10.69 -1.59 21.50
CA THR A 393 -9.93 -0.73 20.56
C THR A 393 -9.98 -1.26 19.13
N GLN A 394 -10.24 -0.38 18.17
CA GLN A 394 -10.00 -0.67 16.76
C GLN A 394 -8.69 -0.03 16.30
N VAL A 395 -7.79 -0.85 15.75
CA VAL A 395 -6.43 -0.43 15.39
C VAL A 395 -6.26 -0.42 13.89
N PHE A 396 -5.62 0.64 13.40
CA PHE A 396 -5.29 0.84 12.00
C PHE A 396 -3.79 1.09 11.89
N VAL A 397 -3.10 0.27 11.11
CA VAL A 397 -1.65 0.37 10.91
C VAL A 397 -1.38 0.58 9.44
N SER A 398 -0.69 1.66 9.09
CA SER A 398 -0.21 1.83 7.72
C SER A 398 1.26 1.46 7.62
N THR A 399 1.63 0.66 6.62
CA THR A 399 3.00 0.16 6.48
C THR A 399 3.41 0.00 5.02
N HIS A 400 4.71 0.08 4.78
CA HIS A 400 5.37 -0.41 3.57
C HIS A 400 6.30 -1.60 3.87
N SER A 401 6.36 -2.03 5.14
CA SER A 401 7.20 -3.15 5.59
C SER A 401 6.59 -4.48 5.17
N THR A 402 7.38 -5.25 4.45
CA THR A 402 7.12 -6.65 4.12
C THR A 402 6.90 -7.49 5.39
N GLN A 403 7.58 -7.18 6.49
CA GLN A 403 7.53 -7.93 7.74
C GLN A 403 6.24 -7.69 8.52
N ILE A 404 5.73 -6.46 8.52
CA ILE A 404 4.41 -6.14 9.12
C ILE A 404 3.29 -6.72 8.25
N SER A 405 3.48 -6.72 6.93
CA SER A 405 2.53 -7.39 6.03
C SER A 405 2.44 -8.90 6.30
N SER A 406 3.55 -9.56 6.66
CA SER A 406 3.58 -11.01 6.83
C SER A 406 2.68 -11.49 7.98
N VAL A 407 2.61 -10.72 9.07
CA VAL A 407 1.77 -11.02 10.25
C VAL A 407 0.33 -10.51 10.12
N SER A 408 0.02 -9.75 9.06
CA SER A 408 -1.31 -9.17 8.85
C SER A 408 -2.26 -10.14 8.16
N LYS A 409 -3.50 -10.22 8.66
CA LYS A 409 -4.58 -11.02 8.05
C LYS A 409 -5.02 -10.40 6.73
N ILE A 410 -5.25 -11.20 5.70
CA ILE A 410 -5.74 -10.67 4.40
C ILE A 410 -7.20 -10.20 4.49
N SER A 411 -7.92 -10.71 5.49
CA SER A 411 -9.31 -10.30 5.81
C SER A 411 -9.40 -8.86 6.32
N SER A 412 -8.41 -8.36 7.04
CA SER A 412 -8.38 -7.00 7.60
C SER A 412 -7.39 -6.08 6.87
N MET A 413 -7.11 -6.35 5.59
CA MET A 413 -6.09 -5.65 4.81
C MET A 413 -6.69 -4.82 3.68
N ASN A 414 -6.20 -3.59 3.54
CA ASN A 414 -6.43 -2.73 2.37
C ASN A 414 -5.10 -2.43 1.69
N ILE A 415 -5.00 -2.67 0.39
CA ILE A 415 -3.78 -2.39 -0.40
C ILE A 415 -4.03 -1.17 -1.28
N LEU A 416 -3.21 -0.14 -1.12
CA LEU A 416 -3.23 1.08 -1.90
C LEU A 416 -2.27 0.93 -3.07
N ALA A 417 -2.83 0.84 -4.27
CA ALA A 417 -2.09 0.80 -5.52
C ALA A 417 -2.13 2.18 -6.18
N ARG A 418 -0.96 2.78 -6.36
CA ARG A 418 -0.84 4.05 -7.08
C ARG A 418 -1.04 3.79 -8.59
N GLN A 419 -2.02 4.47 -9.16
CA GLN A 419 -2.30 4.50 -10.60
C GLN A 419 -1.94 5.87 -11.19
N ARG A 420 -2.08 6.04 -12.50
CA ARG A 420 -1.88 7.34 -13.17
C ARG A 420 -2.96 8.33 -12.71
N GLY A 421 -2.58 9.26 -11.84
CA GLY A 421 -3.44 10.36 -11.38
C GLY A 421 -4.23 10.07 -10.10
N TYR A 422 -4.47 8.81 -9.72
CA TYR A 422 -5.23 8.42 -8.51
C TYR A 422 -4.65 7.19 -7.80
N THR A 423 -5.18 6.89 -6.62
CA THR A 423 -4.93 5.63 -5.90
C THR A 423 -6.16 4.74 -5.99
N ASP A 424 -5.96 3.49 -6.39
CA ASP A 424 -6.96 2.42 -6.30
C ASP A 424 -6.75 1.60 -5.03
N ILE A 425 -7.82 0.99 -4.53
CA ILE A 425 -7.81 0.24 -3.27
C ILE A 425 -8.25 -1.19 -3.53
N TYR A 426 -7.43 -2.14 -3.11
CA TYR A 426 -7.69 -3.57 -3.25
C TYR A 426 -7.98 -4.19 -1.88
N GLN A 427 -9.03 -5.01 -1.83
CA GLN A 427 -9.33 -5.88 -0.70
C GLN A 427 -9.09 -7.34 -1.10
N PRO A 428 -7.98 -7.98 -0.67
CA PRO A 428 -7.62 -9.32 -1.13
C PRO A 428 -8.66 -10.40 -0.78
N SER A 429 -9.35 -10.24 0.33
CA SER A 429 -10.34 -11.20 0.86
C SER A 429 -11.74 -11.04 0.27
N ASN A 430 -12.00 -10.00 -0.51
CA ASN A 430 -13.35 -9.67 -0.96
C ASN A 430 -13.94 -10.79 -1.82
N GLY A 431 -15.11 -11.30 -1.42
CA GLY A 431 -15.81 -12.39 -2.10
C GLY A 431 -15.22 -13.80 -1.91
N LEU A 432 -14.18 -13.97 -1.07
CA LEU A 432 -13.62 -15.29 -0.74
C LEU A 432 -14.33 -15.94 0.45
N GLN A 433 -14.39 -17.28 0.44
CA GLN A 433 -14.92 -18.04 1.57
C GLN A 433 -13.92 -18.11 2.73
N PRO A 434 -14.37 -18.23 3.99
CA PRO A 434 -13.47 -18.27 5.15
C PRO A 434 -12.40 -19.38 5.09
N LYS A 435 -12.74 -20.54 4.50
CA LYS A 435 -11.78 -21.64 4.29
C LYS A 435 -10.67 -21.25 3.30
N GLU A 436 -11.03 -20.58 2.21
CA GLU A 436 -10.06 -20.12 1.21
C GLU A 436 -9.13 -19.07 1.80
N ILE A 437 -9.69 -18.11 2.55
CA ILE A 437 -8.92 -17.08 3.26
C ILE A 437 -7.88 -17.74 4.17
N SER A 438 -8.28 -18.72 5.00
CA SER A 438 -7.34 -19.40 5.90
C SER A 438 -6.26 -20.18 5.16
N SER A 439 -6.60 -20.84 4.04
CA SER A 439 -5.60 -21.54 3.21
C SER A 439 -4.60 -20.56 2.59
N ILE A 440 -5.08 -19.43 2.06
CA ILE A 440 -4.23 -18.39 1.47
C ILE A 440 -3.34 -17.74 2.53
N GLU A 441 -3.88 -17.41 3.70
CA GLU A 441 -3.10 -16.82 4.80
C GLU A 441 -1.95 -17.73 5.25
N ARG A 442 -2.15 -19.06 5.27
CA ARG A 442 -1.10 -20.04 5.58
C ARG A 442 -0.05 -20.13 4.47
N TYR A 443 -0.47 -20.09 3.21
CA TYR A 443 0.45 -20.21 2.08
C TYR A 443 1.27 -18.93 1.85
N LEU A 444 0.69 -17.77 2.12
CA LEU A 444 1.35 -16.48 1.91
C LEU A 444 2.53 -16.22 2.86
N ASP A 445 2.67 -16.91 4.00
CA ASP A 445 3.63 -16.52 5.05
C ASP A 445 5.08 -16.31 4.54
N ALA A 446 5.53 -17.11 3.57
CA ALA A 446 6.86 -16.99 2.96
C ALA A 446 6.94 -16.06 1.73
N ILE A 447 5.89 -16.00 0.90
CA ILE A 447 5.89 -15.32 -0.42
C ILE A 447 5.01 -14.06 -0.48
N ARG A 448 4.46 -13.63 0.67
CA ARG A 448 3.45 -12.55 0.74
C ARG A 448 3.94 -11.25 0.11
N SER A 449 5.19 -10.91 0.39
CA SER A 449 5.83 -9.69 -0.10
C SER A 449 5.85 -9.65 -1.62
N ASP A 450 6.21 -10.78 -2.23
CA ASP A 450 6.35 -10.93 -3.68
C ASP A 450 4.97 -10.92 -4.37
N VAL A 451 3.91 -11.37 -3.69
CA VAL A 451 2.54 -11.31 -4.25
C VAL A 451 1.91 -9.93 -4.08
N LEU A 452 1.94 -9.37 -2.87
CA LEU A 452 1.16 -8.18 -2.51
C LEU A 452 1.79 -6.87 -3.00
N PHE A 453 3.11 -6.82 -3.21
CA PHE A 453 3.80 -5.60 -3.67
C PHE A 453 4.17 -5.63 -5.16
N ALA A 454 4.26 -6.80 -5.79
CA ALA A 454 4.61 -6.89 -7.21
C ALA A 454 3.56 -6.28 -8.11
N LYS A 455 4.01 -5.58 -9.17
CA LYS A 455 3.10 -4.99 -10.16
C LYS A 455 2.38 -6.08 -10.98
N SER A 456 3.03 -7.21 -11.22
CA SER A 456 2.43 -8.42 -11.76
C SER A 456 3.16 -9.67 -11.26
N VAL A 457 2.51 -10.83 -11.36
CA VAL A 457 3.01 -12.10 -10.82
C VAL A 457 3.01 -13.18 -11.91
N ILE A 458 4.04 -14.02 -11.92
CA ILE A 458 4.08 -15.23 -12.73
C ILE A 458 4.26 -16.42 -11.77
N LEU A 459 3.33 -17.38 -11.83
CA LEU A 459 3.35 -18.60 -11.04
C LEU A 459 3.97 -19.72 -11.86
N VAL A 460 4.94 -20.45 -11.29
CA VAL A 460 5.62 -21.59 -11.92
C VAL A 460 5.55 -22.85 -11.04
N GLU A 461 5.74 -24.02 -11.64
CA GLU A 461 5.68 -25.31 -10.94
C GLU A 461 6.98 -25.70 -10.21
N GLY A 462 8.14 -25.34 -10.77
CA GLY A 462 9.41 -25.93 -10.36
C GLY A 462 10.53 -24.93 -10.09
N ASP A 463 11.62 -25.47 -9.51
CA ASP A 463 12.87 -24.71 -9.28
C ASP A 463 13.59 -24.39 -10.60
N ALA A 464 13.40 -25.21 -11.64
CA ALA A 464 14.08 -25.02 -12.92
C ALA A 464 13.64 -23.72 -13.60
N GLU A 465 12.33 -23.46 -13.62
CA GLU A 465 11.74 -22.24 -14.15
C GLU A 465 12.13 -21.03 -13.30
N LEU A 466 12.11 -21.18 -11.97
CA LEU A 466 12.48 -20.11 -11.03
C LEU A 466 13.93 -19.63 -11.25
N ILE A 467 14.83 -20.53 -11.65
CA ILE A 467 16.25 -20.24 -11.86
C ILE A 467 16.55 -19.78 -13.29
N ILE A 468 16.05 -20.49 -14.32
CA ILE A 468 16.40 -20.21 -15.73
C ILE A 468 15.66 -18.97 -16.26
N ILE A 469 14.35 -18.82 -15.98
CA ILE A 469 13.54 -17.75 -16.62
C ILE A 469 14.12 -16.36 -16.36
N PRO A 470 14.46 -15.96 -15.11
CA PRO A 470 14.98 -14.62 -14.86
C PRO A 470 16.27 -14.31 -15.63
N GLU A 471 17.21 -15.25 -15.67
CA GLU A 471 18.50 -15.02 -16.35
C GLU A 471 18.36 -15.11 -17.86
N LEU A 472 17.56 -16.06 -18.37
CA LEU A 472 17.30 -16.19 -19.80
C LEU A 472 16.68 -14.90 -20.36
N ILE A 473 15.73 -14.28 -19.65
CA ILE A 473 15.13 -13.00 -20.04
C ILE A 473 16.16 -11.86 -20.01
N LYS A 474 16.99 -11.81 -18.96
CA LYS A 474 18.02 -10.78 -18.82
C LYS A 474 19.08 -10.84 -19.92
N VAL A 475 19.53 -12.03 -20.29
CA VAL A 475 20.55 -12.25 -21.32
C VAL A 475 20.01 -12.03 -22.73
N THR A 476 18.74 -12.40 -22.99
CA THR A 476 18.16 -12.33 -24.35
C THR A 476 17.43 -11.02 -24.65
N LEU A 477 16.86 -10.36 -23.64
CA LEU A 477 16.11 -9.09 -23.79
C LEU A 477 16.79 -7.88 -23.13
N GLY A 478 17.86 -8.08 -22.36
CA GLY A 478 18.61 -6.98 -21.74
C GLY A 478 17.92 -6.31 -20.56
N ILE A 479 16.89 -6.96 -20.01
CA ILE A 479 16.09 -6.42 -18.91
C ILE A 479 15.77 -7.54 -17.93
N SER A 480 15.78 -7.24 -16.62
CA SER A 480 15.40 -8.21 -15.61
C SER A 480 13.89 -8.22 -15.35
N LEU A 481 13.39 -9.31 -14.78
CA LEU A 481 12.00 -9.39 -14.31
C LEU A 481 11.71 -8.33 -13.23
N ASP A 482 12.69 -7.99 -12.39
CA ASP A 482 12.56 -6.94 -11.36
C ASP A 482 12.37 -5.55 -11.97
N GLU A 483 13.10 -5.23 -13.04
CA GLU A 483 12.91 -3.98 -13.79
C GLU A 483 11.54 -3.94 -14.47
N LEU A 484 11.08 -5.10 -14.94
CA LEU A 484 9.71 -5.31 -15.40
C LEU A 484 8.72 -5.38 -14.24
N GLY A 485 9.11 -5.26 -12.96
CA GLY A 485 8.23 -5.35 -11.79
C GLY A 485 7.39 -6.64 -11.75
N ILE A 486 7.91 -7.73 -12.29
CA ILE A 486 7.28 -9.05 -12.32
C ILE A 486 7.91 -9.89 -11.20
N SER A 487 7.09 -10.43 -10.29
CA SER A 487 7.56 -11.41 -9.31
C SER A 487 7.28 -12.82 -9.80
N LEU A 488 8.34 -13.61 -9.93
CA LEU A 488 8.28 -15.03 -10.29
C LEU A 488 8.18 -15.87 -9.02
N ILE A 489 7.11 -16.64 -8.89
CA ILE A 489 6.81 -17.39 -7.66
C ILE A 489 6.63 -18.86 -8.00
N LYS A 490 7.49 -19.69 -7.41
CA LYS A 490 7.34 -21.14 -7.45
C LYS A 490 6.23 -21.59 -6.51
N LEU A 491 5.40 -22.52 -6.98
CA LEU A 491 4.49 -23.29 -6.14
C LEU A 491 4.97 -24.74 -6.11
N ASP A 492 5.06 -25.37 -4.93
CA ASP A 492 5.45 -26.78 -4.80
C ASP A 492 4.32 -27.72 -5.25
N GLY A 493 3.97 -27.68 -6.54
CA GLY A 493 2.91 -28.46 -7.19
C GLY A 493 1.90 -27.60 -7.96
N THR A 494 0.83 -28.24 -8.46
CA THR A 494 -0.16 -27.64 -9.39
C THR A 494 -1.26 -26.82 -8.69
N VAL A 495 -1.06 -26.43 -7.43
CA VAL A 495 -2.11 -25.80 -6.62
C VAL A 495 -2.17 -24.27 -6.83
N PHE A 496 -2.25 -23.86 -8.09
CA PHE A 496 -2.30 -22.45 -8.51
C PHE A 496 -3.52 -21.69 -7.98
N LYS A 497 -4.62 -22.41 -7.73
CA LYS A 497 -5.92 -21.83 -7.33
C LYS A 497 -5.82 -21.03 -6.02
N HIS A 498 -4.96 -21.41 -5.08
CA HIS A 498 -4.83 -20.68 -3.82
C HIS A 498 -4.34 -19.25 -4.02
N ILE A 499 -3.25 -19.04 -4.76
CA ILE A 499 -2.71 -17.69 -4.97
C ILE A 499 -3.43 -16.94 -6.09
N SER A 500 -3.74 -17.60 -7.20
CA SER A 500 -4.41 -16.96 -8.34
C SER A 500 -5.79 -16.39 -7.98
N ASN A 501 -6.48 -16.96 -6.98
CA ASN A 501 -7.75 -16.45 -6.47
C ASN A 501 -7.65 -15.02 -5.94
N LEU A 502 -6.48 -14.54 -5.53
CA LEU A 502 -6.30 -13.16 -5.09
C LEU A 502 -6.46 -12.14 -6.23
N PHE A 503 -6.22 -12.56 -7.48
CA PHE A 503 -6.20 -11.70 -8.66
C PHE A 503 -7.57 -11.70 -9.34
N HIS A 504 -8.30 -10.59 -9.21
CA HIS A 504 -9.67 -10.44 -9.70
C HIS A 504 -10.08 -8.96 -9.71
N SER A 505 -11.11 -8.61 -10.47
CA SER A 505 -11.64 -7.23 -10.57
C SER A 505 -12.08 -6.63 -9.24
N ASN A 506 -12.55 -7.46 -8.31
CA ASN A 506 -13.02 -7.07 -6.99
C ASN A 506 -11.96 -7.22 -5.87
N ARG A 507 -10.76 -7.73 -6.20
CA ARG A 507 -9.67 -8.05 -5.27
C ARG A 507 -8.39 -7.34 -5.72
N LEU A 508 -7.30 -8.08 -6.01
CA LEU A 508 -6.10 -7.52 -6.62
C LEU A 508 -6.32 -7.34 -8.13
N LYS A 509 -6.42 -6.10 -8.59
CA LYS A 509 -6.47 -5.76 -10.03
C LYS A 509 -5.05 -5.72 -10.61
N ARG A 510 -4.35 -6.85 -10.55
CA ARG A 510 -3.01 -7.03 -11.10
C ARG A 510 -2.98 -8.31 -11.94
N TYR A 511 -2.12 -8.34 -12.94
CA TYR A 511 -2.02 -9.50 -13.83
C TYR A 511 -1.20 -10.63 -13.19
N CYS A 512 -1.75 -11.84 -13.26
CA CYS A 512 -1.15 -13.08 -12.79
C CYS A 512 -1.12 -14.09 -13.94
N ALA A 513 0.07 -14.43 -14.44
CA ALA A 513 0.24 -15.51 -15.40
C ALA A 513 0.54 -16.82 -14.66
N ILE A 514 -0.02 -17.93 -15.13
CA ILE A 514 0.31 -19.27 -14.66
C ILE A 514 1.07 -19.99 -15.77
N LEU A 515 2.27 -20.47 -15.46
CA LEU A 515 3.07 -21.34 -16.32
C LEU A 515 2.94 -22.77 -15.81
N THR A 516 2.48 -23.65 -16.68
CA THR A 516 2.21 -25.05 -16.35
C THR A 516 2.41 -25.94 -17.58
N ASP A 517 2.64 -27.22 -17.35
CA ASP A 517 2.92 -28.19 -18.41
C ASP A 517 1.62 -28.88 -18.87
N LYS A 518 1.44 -29.09 -20.19
CA LYS A 518 0.37 -29.95 -20.73
C LYS A 518 0.70 -31.43 -20.65
N ASP A 519 1.98 -31.77 -20.46
CA ASP A 519 2.46 -33.13 -20.43
C ASP A 519 2.05 -33.94 -21.68
N LEU A 520 1.93 -33.32 -22.86
CA LEU A 520 1.53 -34.04 -24.08
C LEU A 520 2.53 -35.17 -24.36
N ALA A 521 2.02 -36.35 -24.70
CA ALA A 521 2.89 -37.47 -25.03
C ALA A 521 3.51 -37.25 -26.42
N TYR A 522 4.81 -36.96 -26.46
CA TYR A 522 5.58 -36.84 -27.71
C TYR A 522 5.84 -38.20 -28.40
N VAL A 523 5.48 -39.31 -27.73
CA VAL A 523 5.45 -40.66 -28.30
C VAL A 523 4.11 -41.31 -27.94
N GLN A 524 3.37 -41.73 -28.96
CA GLN A 524 2.03 -42.31 -28.81
C GLN A 524 2.00 -43.84 -28.99
N GLU A 525 2.98 -44.41 -29.68
CA GLU A 525 3.07 -45.84 -29.92
C GLU A 525 4.48 -46.35 -29.56
N PRO A 526 4.60 -47.54 -28.94
CA PRO A 526 5.90 -48.14 -28.68
C PRO A 526 6.62 -48.45 -30.00
N ASP A 527 7.93 -48.22 -30.03
CA ASP A 527 8.80 -48.52 -31.17
C ASP A 527 10.14 -49.12 -30.67
N GLU A 528 11.11 -49.31 -31.57
CA GLU A 528 12.42 -49.87 -31.21
C GLU A 528 13.20 -48.99 -30.20
N LEU A 529 12.85 -47.70 -30.10
CA LEU A 529 13.48 -46.74 -29.21
C LEU A 529 12.71 -46.61 -27.88
N PHE A 530 11.39 -46.70 -27.91
CA PHE A 530 10.51 -46.45 -26.76
C PHE A 530 9.72 -47.71 -26.39
N ASP A 531 9.98 -48.25 -25.19
CA ASP A 531 9.23 -49.39 -24.67
C ASP A 531 7.79 -49.03 -24.29
N ALA A 532 6.95 -50.07 -24.14
CA ALA A 532 5.53 -49.91 -23.86
C ALA A 532 5.27 -49.21 -22.52
N ASP A 533 6.07 -49.50 -21.49
CA ASP A 533 5.92 -48.94 -20.14
C ASP A 533 6.21 -47.42 -20.14
N PHE A 534 7.23 -46.99 -20.89
CA PHE A 534 7.56 -45.57 -21.04
C PHE A 534 6.46 -44.82 -21.80
N VAL A 535 5.95 -45.38 -22.90
CA VAL A 535 4.84 -44.76 -23.66
C VAL A 535 3.57 -44.70 -22.82
N GLU A 536 3.28 -45.71 -22.02
CA GLU A 536 2.15 -45.69 -21.07
C GLU A 536 2.33 -44.62 -19.99
N SER A 537 3.54 -44.44 -19.47
CA SER A 537 3.83 -43.35 -18.51
C SER A 537 3.59 -41.96 -19.10
N LEU A 538 3.96 -41.73 -20.37
CA LEU A 538 3.70 -40.46 -21.07
C LEU A 538 2.22 -40.23 -21.31
N LYS A 539 1.46 -41.27 -21.70
CA LYS A 539 0.01 -41.17 -21.87
C LYS A 539 -0.72 -40.87 -20.57
N ASN A 540 -0.29 -41.48 -19.48
CA ASN A 540 -0.86 -41.19 -18.16
C ASN A 540 -0.59 -39.72 -17.76
N ALA A 541 0.63 -39.23 -17.99
CA ALA A 541 0.96 -37.82 -17.77
C ALA A 541 0.10 -36.88 -18.65
N GLU A 542 -0.07 -37.20 -19.94
CA GLU A 542 -0.95 -36.45 -20.86
C GLU A 542 -2.40 -36.41 -20.37
N THR A 543 -2.94 -37.54 -19.87
CA THR A 543 -4.31 -37.55 -19.34
C THR A 543 -4.47 -36.67 -18.10
N ASP A 544 -3.46 -36.63 -17.22
CA ASP A 544 -3.46 -35.76 -16.06
C ASP A 544 -3.28 -34.28 -16.45
N GLY A 545 -2.43 -33.98 -17.43
CA GLY A 545 -2.23 -32.66 -18.01
C GLY A 545 -3.48 -32.10 -18.69
N LEU A 546 -4.17 -32.91 -19.50
CA LEU A 546 -5.45 -32.54 -20.12
C LEU A 546 -6.57 -32.33 -19.10
N ARG A 547 -6.60 -33.12 -18.01
CA ARG A 547 -7.53 -32.88 -16.90
C ARG A 547 -7.26 -31.51 -16.27
N ARG A 548 -5.99 -31.21 -15.97
CA ARG A 548 -5.54 -29.93 -15.40
C ARG A 548 -5.89 -28.75 -16.31
N GLU A 549 -5.65 -28.87 -17.61
CA GLU A 549 -5.98 -27.82 -18.59
C GLU A 549 -7.46 -27.48 -18.57
N ARG A 550 -8.36 -28.48 -18.56
CA ARG A 550 -9.80 -28.25 -18.50
C ARG A 550 -10.21 -27.55 -17.20
N GLU A 551 -9.71 -28.05 -16.07
CA GLU A 551 -10.01 -27.46 -14.75
C GLU A 551 -9.51 -26.02 -14.61
N LEU A 552 -8.38 -25.69 -15.22
CA LEU A 552 -7.82 -24.34 -15.21
C LEU A 552 -8.52 -23.42 -16.21
N ALA A 553 -8.89 -23.93 -17.39
CA ALA A 553 -9.63 -23.18 -18.39
C ALA A 553 -11.01 -22.75 -17.85
N GLU A 554 -11.75 -23.67 -17.23
CA GLU A 554 -13.03 -23.36 -16.57
C GLU A 554 -12.85 -22.38 -15.41
N TYR A 555 -11.77 -22.52 -14.64
CA TYR A 555 -11.48 -21.64 -13.50
C TYR A 555 -11.13 -20.20 -13.90
N VAL A 556 -10.39 -20.02 -15.00
CA VAL A 556 -9.97 -18.70 -15.48
C VAL A 556 -11.04 -18.03 -16.35
N GLU A 557 -12.07 -18.77 -16.76
CA GLU A 557 -13.16 -18.24 -17.58
C GLU A 557 -13.83 -17.02 -16.91
N GLY A 558 -13.87 -15.90 -17.63
CA GLY A 558 -14.41 -14.64 -17.13
C GLY A 558 -13.46 -13.81 -16.24
N ASN A 559 -12.26 -14.29 -15.91
CA ASN A 559 -11.26 -13.52 -15.16
C ASN A 559 -10.23 -12.88 -16.10
N GLN A 560 -10.27 -11.55 -16.23
CA GLN A 560 -9.31 -10.81 -17.08
C GLN A 560 -7.89 -10.70 -16.49
N PHE A 561 -7.72 -10.97 -15.19
CA PHE A 561 -6.46 -10.75 -14.46
C PHE A 561 -5.62 -12.02 -14.35
N VAL A 562 -6.19 -13.19 -14.60
CA VAL A 562 -5.48 -14.47 -14.54
C VAL A 562 -5.47 -15.06 -15.95
N SER A 563 -4.35 -15.63 -16.38
CA SER A 563 -4.28 -16.40 -17.63
C SER A 563 -3.28 -17.53 -17.48
N VAL A 564 -3.56 -18.66 -18.13
CA VAL A 564 -2.69 -19.84 -18.11
C VAL A 564 -1.98 -19.98 -19.44
N PHE A 565 -0.68 -20.25 -19.39
CA PHE A 565 0.18 -20.45 -20.54
C PHE A 565 0.88 -21.79 -20.38
N TYR A 566 0.81 -22.58 -21.44
CA TYR A 566 1.19 -23.99 -21.39
C TYR A 566 2.45 -24.26 -22.19
N ALA A 567 3.38 -25.00 -21.60
CA ALA A 567 4.35 -25.80 -22.36
C ALA A 567 3.61 -26.96 -23.03
N GLU A 568 3.99 -27.37 -24.26
CA GLU A 568 3.33 -28.50 -24.92
C GLU A 568 3.67 -29.81 -24.21
N ASN A 569 4.92 -29.98 -23.80
CA ASN A 569 5.42 -31.16 -23.11
C ASN A 569 5.79 -30.79 -21.67
N THR A 570 7.08 -30.58 -21.39
CA THR A 570 7.61 -30.06 -20.11
C THR A 570 8.58 -28.91 -20.35
N PHE A 571 8.92 -28.15 -19.31
CA PHE A 571 9.90 -27.06 -19.40
C PHE A 571 11.24 -27.45 -20.07
N GLU A 572 11.84 -28.59 -19.70
CA GLU A 572 13.14 -29.02 -20.25
C GLU A 572 13.04 -29.35 -21.75
N THR A 573 11.93 -29.97 -22.15
CA THR A 573 11.69 -30.32 -23.55
C THR A 573 11.43 -29.08 -24.41
N GLU A 574 10.74 -28.06 -23.87
CA GLU A 574 10.55 -26.78 -24.55
C GLU A 574 11.86 -26.01 -24.70
N LEU A 575 12.77 -26.09 -23.73
CA LEU A 575 14.10 -25.49 -23.85
C LEU A 575 14.92 -26.16 -24.95
N VAL A 576 15.05 -27.49 -24.92
CA VAL A 576 15.89 -28.24 -25.87
C VAL A 576 15.31 -28.32 -27.29
N ARG A 577 14.02 -27.98 -27.45
CA ARG A 577 13.35 -27.91 -28.77
C ARG A 577 14.06 -26.96 -29.73
N TYR A 578 14.68 -25.91 -29.20
CA TYR A 578 15.43 -24.93 -29.99
C TYR A 578 16.89 -25.36 -30.13
N ASP A 579 17.40 -25.39 -31.35
CA ASP A 579 18.80 -25.77 -31.61
C ASP A 579 19.75 -24.80 -30.90
N GLU A 580 19.39 -23.51 -30.83
CA GLU A 580 20.12 -22.44 -30.15
C GLU A 580 20.26 -22.65 -28.62
N ASN A 581 19.48 -23.56 -28.04
CA ASN A 581 19.53 -23.90 -26.62
C ASN A 581 20.21 -25.26 -26.37
N SER A 582 20.52 -26.03 -27.40
CA SER A 582 21.12 -27.36 -27.25
C SER A 582 22.50 -27.29 -26.59
N ASP A 583 23.23 -26.20 -26.80
CA ASP A 583 24.54 -25.96 -26.21
C ASP A 583 24.51 -25.78 -24.68
N LEU A 584 23.37 -25.36 -24.11
CA LEU A 584 23.16 -25.31 -22.66
C LEU A 584 23.25 -26.72 -22.06
N PHE A 585 22.56 -27.68 -22.67
CA PHE A 585 22.62 -29.08 -22.25
C PHE A 585 24.00 -29.68 -22.52
N ASN A 586 24.57 -29.45 -23.70
CA ASN A 586 25.86 -30.01 -24.08
C ASN A 586 26.98 -29.61 -23.13
N SER A 587 27.01 -28.34 -22.70
CA SER A 587 28.03 -27.81 -21.80
C SER A 587 27.95 -28.47 -20.42
N VAL A 588 26.74 -28.59 -19.85
CA VAL A 588 26.53 -29.25 -18.55
C VAL A 588 26.75 -30.76 -18.62
N ILE A 589 26.42 -31.42 -19.74
CA ILE A 589 26.70 -32.85 -19.95
C ILE A 589 28.21 -33.11 -19.89
N ARG A 590 29.02 -32.25 -20.54
CA ARG A 590 30.48 -32.39 -20.60
C ARG A 590 31.16 -32.20 -19.25
N THR A 591 30.59 -31.40 -18.36
CA THR A 591 31.10 -31.23 -16.98
C THR A 591 30.63 -32.35 -16.06
N THR A 592 29.42 -32.88 -16.28
CA THR A 592 28.81 -33.88 -15.39
C THR A 592 29.35 -35.30 -15.63
N TYR A 593 29.48 -35.72 -16.89
CA TYR A 593 29.95 -37.07 -17.22
C TYR A 593 31.48 -37.14 -17.28
N LYS A 594 32.06 -38.20 -16.70
CA LYS A 594 33.53 -38.41 -16.68
C LYS A 594 34.05 -39.29 -17.82
N ARG A 595 33.20 -40.10 -18.45
CA ARG A 595 33.57 -41.05 -19.51
C ARG A 595 33.26 -40.45 -20.87
N SER A 596 34.25 -40.37 -21.75
CA SER A 596 34.11 -39.80 -23.10
C SER A 596 33.00 -40.45 -23.93
N GLY A 597 32.89 -41.78 -23.91
CA GLY A 597 31.84 -42.49 -24.64
C GLY A 597 30.41 -42.21 -24.13
N ASP A 598 30.24 -41.91 -22.84
CA ASP A 598 28.94 -41.52 -22.30
C ASP A 598 28.59 -40.07 -22.68
N ILE A 599 29.57 -39.16 -22.66
CA ILE A 599 29.40 -37.78 -23.12
C ILE A 599 28.97 -37.76 -24.58
N GLU A 600 29.70 -38.43 -25.46
CA GLU A 600 29.42 -38.45 -26.90
C GLU A 600 28.03 -38.99 -27.19
N ARG A 601 27.61 -40.06 -26.51
CA ARG A 601 26.28 -40.64 -26.67
C ARG A 601 25.16 -39.69 -26.24
N VAL A 602 25.29 -39.03 -25.09
CA VAL A 602 24.23 -38.15 -24.56
C VAL A 602 24.19 -36.83 -25.36
N VAL A 603 25.35 -36.26 -25.73
CA VAL A 603 25.42 -35.08 -26.62
C VAL A 603 24.82 -35.39 -27.99
N ALA A 604 25.10 -36.57 -28.57
CA ALA A 604 24.48 -36.98 -29.84
C ALA A 604 22.96 -37.13 -29.72
N GLY A 605 22.44 -37.52 -28.55
CA GLY A 605 21.01 -37.57 -28.27
C GLY A 605 20.36 -36.18 -28.19
N ILE A 606 21.01 -35.22 -27.54
CA ILE A 606 20.56 -33.81 -27.48
C ILE A 606 20.60 -33.14 -28.85
N ASN A 607 21.64 -33.39 -29.64
CA ASN A 607 21.78 -32.79 -30.97
C ASN A 607 21.10 -33.62 -32.08
N SER A 608 20.21 -34.56 -31.72
CA SER A 608 19.49 -35.39 -32.69
C SER A 608 18.46 -34.57 -33.45
N ASP A 609 18.30 -34.85 -34.75
CA ASP A 609 17.21 -34.30 -35.59
C ASP A 609 15.83 -34.88 -35.18
N ASP A 610 15.80 -36.04 -34.51
CA ASP A 610 14.56 -36.61 -33.97
C ASP A 610 14.24 -35.98 -32.60
N LEU A 611 13.23 -35.11 -32.58
CA LEU A 611 12.75 -34.44 -31.37
C LEU A 611 12.38 -35.44 -30.25
N ARG A 612 11.90 -36.64 -30.58
CA ARG A 612 11.53 -37.65 -29.58
C ARG A 612 12.77 -38.12 -28.81
N VAL A 613 13.88 -38.36 -29.52
CA VAL A 613 15.17 -38.76 -28.94
C VAL A 613 15.75 -37.62 -28.10
N ARG A 614 15.66 -36.39 -28.62
CA ARG A 614 16.10 -35.17 -27.96
C ARG A 614 15.39 -34.95 -26.62
N PHE A 615 14.06 -34.98 -26.62
CA PHE A 615 13.23 -34.80 -25.44
C PHE A 615 13.48 -35.87 -24.38
N ARG A 616 13.57 -37.14 -24.80
CA ARG A 616 13.90 -38.25 -23.88
C ARG A 616 15.25 -38.05 -23.21
N THR A 617 16.26 -37.64 -23.98
CA THR A 617 17.62 -37.49 -23.49
C THR A 617 17.72 -36.30 -22.52
N ALA A 618 17.06 -35.18 -22.84
CA ALA A 618 16.97 -34.02 -21.95
C ALA A 618 16.27 -34.36 -20.62
N LEU A 619 15.10 -35.01 -20.67
CA LEU A 619 14.35 -35.41 -19.47
C LEU A 619 15.11 -36.42 -18.61
N PHE A 620 15.73 -37.42 -19.24
CA PHE A 620 16.56 -38.40 -18.53
C PHE A 620 17.73 -37.73 -17.82
N PHE A 621 18.40 -36.79 -18.48
CA PHE A 621 19.50 -36.04 -17.91
C PHE A 621 19.05 -35.15 -16.75
N ALA A 622 17.94 -34.43 -16.92
CA ALA A 622 17.35 -33.60 -15.88
C ALA A 622 16.96 -34.40 -14.64
N ASN A 623 16.32 -35.56 -14.81
CA ASN A 623 15.96 -36.44 -13.69
C ASN A 623 17.16 -37.04 -12.98
N LYS A 624 18.27 -37.27 -13.70
CA LYS A 624 19.51 -37.82 -13.12
C LYS A 624 20.23 -36.82 -12.22
N ILE A 625 20.29 -35.56 -12.64
CA ILE A 625 21.00 -34.49 -11.91
C ILE A 625 20.10 -33.81 -10.87
N GLY A 626 18.79 -33.81 -11.12
CA GLY A 626 17.81 -32.98 -10.43
C GLY A 626 17.58 -31.70 -11.22
N LYS A 627 16.31 -31.40 -11.52
CA LYS A 627 15.88 -30.28 -12.38
C LYS A 627 16.43 -28.93 -11.93
N GLY A 628 16.36 -28.64 -10.63
CA GLY A 628 16.89 -27.39 -10.06
C GLY A 628 18.42 -27.28 -10.14
N TRP A 629 19.15 -28.39 -9.98
CA TRP A 629 20.62 -28.37 -10.12
C TRP A 629 21.05 -28.21 -11.59
N LEU A 630 20.36 -28.90 -12.51
CA LEU A 630 20.56 -28.71 -13.95
C LEU A 630 20.37 -27.24 -14.33
N ALA A 631 19.32 -26.60 -13.81
CA ALA A 631 19.05 -25.19 -14.05
C ALA A 631 20.17 -24.27 -13.54
N THR A 632 20.68 -24.48 -12.33
CA THR A 632 21.80 -23.70 -11.77
C THR A 632 23.05 -23.79 -12.65
N GLU A 633 23.40 -24.98 -13.13
CA GLU A 633 24.56 -25.17 -14.01
C GLU A 633 24.34 -24.54 -15.38
N MET A 634 23.14 -24.62 -15.94
CA MET A 634 22.81 -24.02 -17.25
C MET A 634 22.95 -22.51 -17.27
N VAL A 635 22.68 -21.83 -16.15
CA VAL A 635 22.78 -20.37 -16.04
C VAL A 635 24.17 -19.85 -16.41
N GLU A 636 25.23 -20.61 -16.12
CA GLU A 636 26.61 -20.22 -16.44
C GLU A 636 26.92 -20.23 -17.95
N TYR A 637 26.09 -20.91 -18.75
CA TYR A 637 26.29 -21.08 -20.19
C TYR A 637 25.27 -20.29 -21.03
N LEU A 638 24.42 -19.48 -20.40
CA LEU A 638 23.47 -18.62 -21.10
C LEU A 638 24.18 -17.51 -21.89
N HIS A 639 23.74 -17.32 -23.13
CA HIS A 639 24.20 -16.31 -24.08
C HIS A 639 23.01 -15.69 -24.84
N ASN A 640 23.25 -14.53 -25.46
CA ASN A 640 22.23 -13.72 -26.14
C ASN A 640 21.52 -14.45 -27.29
N GLU A 641 22.16 -15.43 -27.92
CA GLU A 641 21.55 -16.24 -28.99
C GLU A 641 20.55 -17.28 -28.48
N ASN A 642 20.49 -17.54 -27.16
CA ASN A 642 19.52 -18.49 -26.63
C ASN A 642 18.08 -18.01 -26.85
N ARG A 643 17.19 -18.98 -26.97
CA ARG A 643 15.81 -18.75 -27.37
C ARG A 643 14.85 -18.93 -26.19
N VAL A 644 14.07 -17.89 -25.90
CA VAL A 644 12.99 -17.96 -24.91
C VAL A 644 11.81 -18.72 -25.52
N PRO A 645 11.25 -19.73 -24.84
CA PRO A 645 10.01 -20.39 -25.27
C PRO A 645 8.82 -19.42 -25.40
N ASP A 646 7.99 -19.61 -26.43
CA ASP A 646 6.90 -18.67 -26.77
C ASP A 646 5.84 -18.54 -25.67
N TYR A 647 5.53 -19.60 -24.94
CA TYR A 647 4.55 -19.55 -23.85
C TYR A 647 5.01 -18.65 -22.69
N ILE A 648 6.32 -18.57 -22.45
CA ILE A 648 6.93 -17.67 -21.45
C ILE A 648 6.86 -16.22 -21.94
N LEU A 649 7.18 -15.96 -23.22
CA LEU A 649 7.04 -14.62 -23.80
C LEU A 649 5.59 -14.12 -23.74
N LYS A 650 4.62 -14.98 -24.07
CA LYS A 650 3.18 -14.69 -23.95
C LYS A 650 2.77 -14.38 -22.51
N ALA A 651 3.29 -15.13 -21.53
CA ALA A 651 3.02 -14.89 -20.12
C ALA A 651 3.59 -13.54 -19.65
N ILE A 652 4.81 -13.20 -20.06
CA ILE A 652 5.43 -11.89 -19.75
C ILE A 652 4.64 -10.76 -20.40
N HIS A 653 4.26 -10.91 -21.66
CA HIS A 653 3.44 -9.91 -22.37
C HIS A 653 2.10 -9.69 -21.64
N PHE A 654 1.40 -10.76 -21.25
CA PHE A 654 0.18 -10.67 -20.46
C PHE A 654 0.39 -9.98 -19.11
N ALA A 655 1.49 -10.28 -18.42
CA ALA A 655 1.86 -9.67 -17.15
C ALA A 655 2.18 -8.15 -17.26
N LEU A 656 2.34 -7.62 -18.47
CA LEU A 656 2.68 -6.20 -18.73
C LEU A 656 1.53 -5.40 -19.35
N LYS A 657 0.33 -5.97 -19.45
CA LYS A 657 -0.81 -5.40 -20.19
C LYS A 657 -1.29 -4.02 -19.68
N ASP A 658 -1.07 -3.67 -18.41
CA ASP A 658 -1.38 -2.35 -17.83
C ASP A 658 -0.25 -1.32 -17.95
N ARG A 659 0.84 -1.64 -18.65
CA ARG A 659 2.06 -0.81 -18.67
C ARG A 659 2.32 -0.17 -20.02
N GLU A 660 3.11 0.90 -19.99
CA GLU A 660 3.61 1.55 -21.19
C GLU A 660 4.83 0.80 -21.72
N LEU A 661 4.57 -0.10 -22.67
CA LEU A 661 5.57 -0.99 -23.25
C LEU A 661 6.62 -0.23 -24.08
N ASN A 662 6.30 0.96 -24.61
CA ASN A 662 7.19 1.70 -25.51
C ASN A 662 8.58 1.97 -24.89
N ALA A 663 8.64 2.40 -23.63
CA ALA A 663 9.90 2.66 -22.94
C ALA A 663 10.71 1.37 -22.72
N VAL A 664 10.02 0.27 -22.40
CA VAL A 664 10.61 -1.06 -22.20
C VAL A 664 11.16 -1.60 -23.52
N LEU A 665 10.36 -1.59 -24.58
CA LEU A 665 10.73 -2.06 -25.92
C LEU A 665 11.89 -1.23 -26.51
N THR A 666 11.93 0.07 -26.25
CA THR A 666 13.06 0.93 -26.65
C THR A 666 14.36 0.51 -25.97
N LYS A 667 14.30 0.16 -24.68
CA LYS A 667 15.47 -0.33 -23.95
C LYS A 667 15.93 -1.69 -24.46
N MET A 668 15.00 -2.63 -24.68
CA MET A 668 15.30 -3.95 -25.25
C MET A 668 15.95 -3.83 -26.64
N LEU A 669 15.40 -2.98 -27.52
CA LEU A 669 15.97 -2.70 -28.84
C LEU A 669 17.40 -2.17 -28.73
N ALA A 670 17.64 -1.18 -27.87
CA ALA A 670 18.96 -0.60 -27.68
C ALA A 670 19.99 -1.63 -27.17
N TYR A 671 19.57 -2.52 -26.27
CA TYR A 671 20.41 -3.61 -25.79
C TYR A 671 20.75 -4.60 -26.91
N ASN A 672 19.75 -5.09 -27.65
CA ASN A 672 19.99 -6.05 -28.73
C ASN A 672 20.84 -5.45 -29.84
N MET A 673 20.68 -4.16 -30.16
CA MET A 673 21.57 -3.46 -31.08
C MET A 673 23.00 -3.34 -30.56
N SER A 674 23.21 -3.19 -29.24
CA SER A 674 24.55 -3.10 -28.65
C SER A 674 25.32 -4.42 -28.67
N LEU A 675 24.61 -5.54 -28.72
CA LEU A 675 25.20 -6.87 -28.84
C LEU A 675 25.63 -7.19 -30.28
N MET A 676 25.26 -6.36 -31.25
CA MET A 676 25.63 -6.56 -32.64
C MET A 676 27.08 -6.13 -32.87
N GLY A 677 27.88 -7.02 -33.47
CA GLY A 677 29.24 -6.70 -33.89
C GLY A 677 29.29 -5.71 -35.05
N THR A 678 30.49 -5.20 -35.36
CA THR A 678 30.76 -4.19 -36.42
C THR A 678 30.28 -4.58 -37.82
N HIS A 679 29.96 -5.86 -38.07
CA HIS A 679 29.40 -6.34 -39.33
C HIS A 679 27.95 -5.88 -39.59
N TRP A 680 27.23 -5.44 -38.56
CA TRP A 680 25.83 -5.00 -38.65
C TRP A 680 25.66 -3.48 -38.57
N ASP A 681 26.75 -2.71 -38.57
CA ASP A 681 26.71 -1.24 -38.41
C ASP A 681 25.82 -0.55 -39.46
N ASP A 682 25.81 -1.02 -40.70
CA ASP A 682 24.95 -0.50 -41.77
C ASP A 682 23.46 -0.74 -41.50
N VAL A 683 23.11 -1.88 -40.89
CA VAL A 683 21.73 -2.22 -40.50
C VAL A 683 21.33 -1.43 -39.26
N CYS A 684 22.22 -1.31 -38.28
CA CYS A 684 22.00 -0.47 -37.10
C CYS A 684 21.81 1.01 -37.45
N ASN A 685 22.56 1.54 -38.42
CA ASN A 685 22.41 2.90 -38.91
C ASN A 685 21.06 3.11 -39.63
N LYS A 686 20.59 2.13 -40.42
CA LYS A 686 19.26 2.17 -41.04
C LYS A 686 18.15 2.17 -40.01
N ILE A 687 18.22 1.28 -39.01
CA ILE A 687 17.25 1.22 -37.90
C ILE A 687 17.25 2.55 -37.13
N ASN A 688 18.42 3.14 -36.86
CA ASN A 688 18.50 4.42 -36.16
C ASN A 688 18.03 5.62 -36.97
N SER A 689 18.07 5.53 -38.31
CA SER A 689 17.64 6.60 -39.22
C SER A 689 16.12 6.77 -39.31
N GLU A 690 15.36 5.74 -38.92
CA GLU A 690 13.89 5.82 -38.88
C GLU A 690 13.42 6.64 -37.66
N PRO A 691 12.51 7.62 -37.83
CA PRO A 691 12.07 8.51 -36.75
C PRO A 691 11.04 7.86 -35.82
N ASP A 692 10.37 6.79 -36.26
CA ASP A 692 9.24 6.16 -35.59
C ASP A 692 9.59 4.76 -35.07
N PHE A 693 9.19 4.45 -33.84
CA PHE A 693 9.58 3.19 -33.16
C PHE A 693 9.07 1.96 -33.91
N ASP A 694 7.83 2.00 -34.41
CA ASP A 694 7.25 0.88 -35.15
C ASP A 694 7.99 0.60 -36.45
N LYS A 695 8.50 1.65 -37.12
CA LYS A 695 9.34 1.50 -38.31
C LYS A 695 10.72 0.94 -37.99
N LYS A 696 11.32 1.37 -36.86
CA LYS A 696 12.57 0.77 -36.36
C LYS A 696 12.42 -0.73 -36.16
N MET A 697 11.31 -1.16 -35.56
CA MET A 697 11.02 -2.56 -35.30
C MET A 697 10.74 -3.35 -36.58
N GLN A 698 10.02 -2.78 -37.54
CA GLN A 698 9.80 -3.41 -38.85
C GLN A 698 11.11 -3.62 -39.61
N GLU A 699 12.05 -2.68 -39.55
CA GLU A 699 13.37 -2.83 -40.17
C GLU A 699 14.22 -3.87 -39.42
N TYR A 700 14.21 -3.84 -38.08
CA TYR A 700 14.89 -4.84 -37.25
C TYR A 700 14.44 -6.27 -37.59
N ARG A 701 13.12 -6.50 -37.71
CA ARG A 701 12.52 -7.81 -38.02
C ARG A 701 12.96 -8.39 -39.38
N LYS A 702 13.30 -7.56 -40.36
CA LYS A 702 13.78 -8.07 -41.66
C LYS A 702 15.09 -8.84 -41.55
N HIS A 703 15.84 -8.59 -40.48
CA HIS A 703 17.18 -9.13 -40.27
C HIS A 703 17.26 -10.13 -39.11
N PHE A 704 16.34 -10.06 -38.13
CA PHE A 704 16.42 -10.85 -36.90
C PHE A 704 15.06 -11.49 -36.55
N ASN A 705 15.10 -12.76 -36.12
CA ASN A 705 13.97 -13.55 -35.60
C ASN A 705 14.30 -14.13 -34.21
N ASP A 706 14.82 -13.26 -33.35
CA ASP A 706 15.24 -13.55 -31.98
C ASP A 706 14.07 -13.51 -30.96
N SER A 707 14.37 -13.60 -29.67
CA SER A 707 13.37 -13.52 -28.60
C SER A 707 12.69 -12.15 -28.52
N PHE A 708 13.39 -11.07 -28.87
CA PHE A 708 12.85 -9.71 -28.81
C PHE A 708 11.87 -9.41 -29.95
N SER A 709 12.22 -9.76 -31.19
CA SER A 709 11.32 -9.62 -32.34
C SER A 709 10.01 -10.38 -32.14
N ARG A 710 10.07 -11.61 -31.62
CA ARG A 710 8.87 -12.39 -31.25
C ARG A 710 8.07 -11.76 -30.10
N PHE A 711 8.75 -11.20 -29.09
CA PHE A 711 8.08 -10.50 -28.00
C PHE A 711 7.29 -9.27 -28.47
N TRP A 712 7.81 -8.56 -29.47
CA TRP A 712 7.14 -7.40 -30.08
C TRP A 712 5.93 -7.76 -30.95
N GLU A 713 5.87 -8.98 -31.51
CA GLU A 713 4.74 -9.44 -32.34
C GLU A 713 3.49 -9.84 -31.55
N LEU A 714 3.65 -10.12 -30.24
CA LEU A 714 2.57 -10.43 -29.31
C LEU A 714 1.80 -9.18 -28.92
#